data_AF-A0A815EHY1-F1
#
_entry.id   AF-A0A815EHY1-F1
#
_cell.length_a   1.000
_cell.length_b   1.000
_cell.length_c   1.000
_cell.angle_alpha   90.00
_cell.angle_beta   90.00
_cell.angle_gamma   90.00
#
_symmetry.space_group_name_H-M   'P 1'
#
loop_
_entity.id
_entity.type
_entity.pdbx_description
1 polymer ?
#
loop_
_entity_poly.entity_id
_entity_poly.type
_entity_poly.pdbx_seq_one_letter_code
_entity_poly.pdbx_strand_id
1 'polypeptide(L)'
;MKENLLESSEDLKNDATKLLTTKDNHDENNDQLLELRRSDFEYREIEPPENLGYINIYIRQSNRHSIRQQSKKIRFPVARYHRRRFPLHGPFLSFTPRIPIFADRLTKQTIIYSPTGGIYILPPLINFYGKMFSIAELIVSGYASLVSNGGEQSGPINMLSYFQPMPLYGRGIPRINPMTGGFTGGIQTSYKRFDTRKYSRTHANIDLTYETEDDDEKPRSYQRNYYKRRHPLKRPHSSAPASYSAVLYVWSGQDTSVTNAADFVAVIDFNEKSPTYGHILKTVSLISDPEKGIGQINNEAHHSGISSNKKYYITGGLLSFLSKQKEIFVWEIPQNPKDGPKFICGIDAPGACPDEFLPIGNSEFLVTMMCNESAGSPGNVAVIDADTCIARSLLRNASDIQDFNPHGFGRLDNGSIFTADYILPITLTNTDASTIVFRNTVRHIFPDGSLQDTFQVRFPTEPGSTTGLGHGIGFMELKTIPNDPLGRALACGTNTNIVYLFGAGIPEPMPVLDASQVNDYIKRPSAGLVSIFPDGSRMLMTFQMRFVMLVDIVDPLHPKFLHTFDFCTDESVRDMPILYPGTNQTTTFSKFCLNNSNVVGSHGIMFPNGENRFVVLNYFLKFGLAQFSGTRTVHAFKLNKDLTNFTYDHQFNPNFQFDTSSKKKYSTFHSLNAYPHHAQYLKL
;
A
#
# COMPACT_ATOMS: atom_id res chain seq x y z
N MET A 1 26.33 -29.81 -27.53
CA MET A 1 26.45 -30.94 -26.59
C MET A 1 25.05 -31.50 -26.34
N LYS A 2 24.57 -32.34 -27.25
CA LYS A 2 23.26 -33.01 -27.21
C LYS A 2 23.51 -34.44 -27.70
N GLU A 3 23.71 -35.35 -26.76
CA GLU A 3 23.54 -36.81 -26.88
C GLU A 3 24.04 -37.42 -25.57
N ASN A 4 23.37 -38.48 -25.10
CA ASN A 4 23.48 -39.17 -23.80
C ASN A 4 22.58 -38.60 -22.69
N LEU A 5 21.31 -39.07 -22.68
CA LEU A 5 20.52 -39.33 -21.47
C LEU A 5 19.21 -40.03 -21.91
N LEU A 6 19.32 -41.32 -22.25
CA LEU A 6 18.21 -42.25 -22.41
C LEU A 6 18.70 -43.62 -21.94
N GLU A 7 18.69 -43.83 -20.62
CA GLU A 7 18.73 -45.15 -19.97
C GLU A 7 18.59 -44.95 -18.45
N SER A 8 17.36 -45.01 -17.95
CA SER A 8 16.99 -45.45 -16.59
C SER A 8 15.54 -45.05 -16.28
N SER A 9 14.58 -45.87 -16.70
CA SER A 9 13.19 -45.72 -16.24
C SER A 9 12.45 -47.07 -16.16
N GLU A 10 13.00 -48.06 -15.47
CA GLU A 10 12.31 -49.35 -15.27
C GLU A 10 12.19 -49.89 -13.84
N ASP A 11 12.60 -49.16 -12.79
CA ASP A 11 12.62 -49.71 -11.41
C ASP A 11 11.70 -49.07 -10.36
N LEU A 12 10.60 -48.39 -10.75
CA LEU A 12 9.71 -47.71 -9.78
C LEU A 12 8.22 -48.11 -9.87
N LYS A 13 7.90 -49.40 -10.00
CA LYS A 13 6.50 -49.87 -10.06
C LYS A 13 6.03 -50.89 -9.01
N ASN A 14 6.79 -51.19 -7.96
CA ASN A 14 6.45 -52.30 -7.06
C ASN A 14 6.38 -51.99 -5.55
N ASP A 15 5.85 -50.83 -5.12
CA ASP A 15 5.62 -50.61 -3.66
C ASP A 15 4.40 -49.73 -3.34
N ALA A 16 3.19 -50.20 -3.70
CA ALA A 16 1.94 -49.56 -3.29
C ALA A 16 0.80 -50.55 -3.05
N THR A 17 1.02 -51.58 -2.22
CA THR A 17 -0.08 -52.43 -1.73
C THR A 17 0.21 -53.00 -0.34
N LYS A 18 0.16 -52.18 0.72
CA LYS A 18 -0.06 -52.61 2.11
C LYS A 18 -0.14 -51.40 3.05
N LEU A 19 -1.36 -50.92 3.32
CA LEU A 19 -1.73 -50.20 4.57
C LEU A 19 -3.17 -49.69 4.48
N LEU A 20 -4.15 -50.59 4.63
CA LEU A 20 -5.53 -50.25 4.98
C LEU A 20 -6.11 -51.41 5.79
N THR A 21 -6.18 -51.26 7.11
CA THR A 21 -7.18 -51.88 8.02
C THR A 21 -6.81 -51.54 9.46
N THR A 22 -7.55 -50.61 10.08
CA THR A 22 -7.94 -50.62 11.51
C THR A 22 -8.87 -49.43 11.79
N LYS A 23 -10.15 -49.76 11.90
CA LYS A 23 -11.33 -49.03 12.40
C LYS A 23 -12.14 -50.13 13.10
N ASP A 24 -12.85 -49.99 14.21
CA ASP A 24 -13.30 -48.92 15.09
C ASP A 24 -13.59 -49.62 16.43
N ASN A 25 -13.49 -48.94 17.57
CA ASN A 25 -14.24 -49.25 18.81
C ASN A 25 -13.94 -48.20 19.88
N HIS A 26 -14.86 -47.26 20.12
CA HIS A 26 -15.26 -46.78 21.44
C HIS A 26 -16.33 -45.68 21.32
N ASP A 27 -17.57 -46.04 21.66
CA ASP A 27 -18.66 -45.12 22.01
C ASP A 27 -19.19 -45.60 23.37
N GLU A 28 -19.04 -44.80 24.42
CA GLU A 28 -19.83 -44.85 25.65
C GLU A 28 -19.41 -43.69 26.58
N ASN A 29 -20.14 -42.55 26.49
CA ASN A 29 -20.42 -41.61 27.60
C ASN A 29 -21.01 -40.30 27.05
N ASN A 30 -22.34 -40.16 27.01
CA ASN A 30 -22.96 -38.85 26.76
C ASN A 30 -24.35 -38.63 27.38
N ASP A 31 -24.66 -39.30 28.50
CA ASP A 31 -25.97 -39.21 29.17
C ASP A 31 -26.01 -38.33 30.44
N GLN A 32 -25.10 -37.35 30.60
CA GLN A 32 -25.10 -36.47 31.78
C GLN A 32 -25.28 -34.96 31.52
N LEU A 33 -25.72 -34.54 30.33
CA LEU A 33 -25.82 -33.11 29.96
C LEU A 33 -27.25 -32.59 29.70
N LEU A 34 -28.29 -33.32 30.11
CA LEU A 34 -29.70 -33.01 29.75
C LEU A 34 -30.61 -32.52 30.89
N GLU A 35 -30.09 -32.19 32.08
CA GLU A 35 -30.93 -31.80 33.23
C GLU A 35 -30.71 -30.38 33.79
N LEU A 36 -30.15 -29.44 33.02
CA LEU A 36 -29.88 -28.07 33.49
C LEU A 36 -30.39 -26.97 32.53
N ARG A 37 -31.65 -27.04 32.06
CA ARG A 37 -32.34 -25.87 31.45
C ARG A 37 -33.86 -25.91 31.60
N ARG A 38 -34.37 -25.61 32.79
CA ARG A 38 -35.73 -25.09 32.98
C ARG A 38 -35.78 -24.13 34.17
N SER A 39 -35.78 -22.83 33.90
CA SER A 39 -36.35 -21.82 34.81
C SER A 39 -36.60 -20.49 34.07
N ASP A 40 -37.89 -20.13 34.06
CA ASP A 40 -38.50 -18.81 34.21
C ASP A 40 -38.26 -17.69 33.17
N PHE A 41 -39.32 -17.40 32.41
CA PHE A 41 -39.54 -16.13 31.72
C PHE A 41 -40.73 -15.41 32.38
N GLU A 42 -40.46 -14.43 33.24
CA GLU A 42 -41.43 -13.42 33.64
C GLU A 42 -41.51 -12.28 32.61
N TYR A 43 -42.72 -11.87 32.25
CA TYR A 43 -42.97 -10.67 31.43
C TYR A 43 -42.76 -9.41 32.26
N ARG A 44 -41.73 -8.61 31.96
CA ARG A 44 -41.61 -7.22 32.44
C ARG A 44 -42.27 -6.24 31.48
N GLU A 45 -43.10 -5.36 32.02
CA GLU A 45 -43.72 -4.21 31.36
C GLU A 45 -42.67 -3.31 30.68
N ILE A 46 -43.07 -2.70 29.56
CA ILE A 46 -42.21 -1.87 28.71
C ILE A 46 -42.26 -0.43 29.21
N GLU A 47 -41.13 0.13 29.60
CA GLU A 47 -41.04 1.56 29.92
C GLU A 47 -41.20 2.43 28.65
N PRO A 48 -41.90 3.57 28.74
CA PRO A 48 -42.09 4.48 27.62
C PRO A 48 -40.76 5.11 27.17
N PRO A 49 -40.61 5.44 25.87
CA PRO A 49 -39.38 6.01 25.32
C PRO A 49 -39.06 7.39 25.90
N GLU A 50 -37.76 7.64 26.08
CA GLU A 50 -37.23 8.91 26.58
C GLU A 50 -37.35 10.00 25.51
N ASN A 51 -38.03 11.11 25.80
CA ASN A 51 -38.17 12.22 24.86
C ASN A 51 -36.86 13.04 24.84
N LEU A 52 -36.22 13.12 23.68
CA LEU A 52 -34.94 13.82 23.47
C LEU A 52 -35.12 15.24 22.90
N GLY A 53 -36.36 15.74 22.79
CA GLY A 53 -36.66 17.09 22.31
C GLY A 53 -37.36 17.10 20.95
N TYR A 54 -37.25 18.22 20.23
CA TYR A 54 -37.98 18.43 18.97
C TYR A 54 -37.07 18.89 17.84
N ILE A 55 -37.28 18.34 16.65
CA ILE A 55 -36.75 18.91 15.42
C ILE A 55 -37.77 19.91 14.88
N ASN A 56 -37.29 21.12 14.65
CA ASN A 56 -38.07 22.23 14.12
C ASN A 56 -37.72 22.44 12.65
N ILE A 57 -38.72 22.32 11.79
CA ILE A 57 -38.58 22.63 10.37
C ILE A 57 -39.36 23.91 10.08
N TYR A 58 -38.67 24.93 9.59
CA TYR A 58 -39.28 26.18 9.17
C TYR A 58 -39.38 26.22 7.65
N ILE A 59 -40.61 26.19 7.14
CA ILE A 59 -40.86 26.34 5.72
C ILE A 59 -41.15 27.81 5.46
N ARG A 60 -40.22 28.47 4.75
CA ARG A 60 -40.37 29.87 4.34
C ARG A 60 -40.88 29.94 2.91
N GLN A 61 -41.98 30.66 2.74
CA GLN A 61 -42.49 30.96 1.40
C GLN A 61 -41.94 32.32 0.97
N SER A 62 -40.94 32.32 0.09
CA SER A 62 -40.40 33.58 -0.44
C SER A 62 -41.28 34.04 -1.61
N ASN A 63 -41.98 35.16 -1.41
CA ASN A 63 -42.66 35.85 -2.50
C ASN A 63 -41.91 37.16 -2.77
N ARG A 64 -41.39 37.33 -3.99
CA ARG A 64 -40.39 38.37 -4.32
C ARG A 64 -40.85 39.82 -4.09
N HIS A 65 -42.12 40.07 -3.78
CA HIS A 65 -42.68 41.42 -3.65
C HIS A 65 -43.36 41.70 -2.29
N SER A 66 -43.19 40.83 -1.28
CA SER A 66 -43.68 41.10 0.08
C SER A 66 -42.51 41.25 1.06
N ILE A 67 -42.47 42.37 1.79
CA ILE A 67 -41.50 42.63 2.87
C ILE A 67 -41.84 41.83 4.15
N ARG A 68 -43.05 41.24 4.25
CA ARG A 68 -43.40 40.33 5.35
C ARG A 68 -43.22 38.88 4.93
N GLN A 69 -42.22 38.23 5.51
CA GLN A 69 -41.99 36.79 5.39
C GLN A 69 -42.85 36.05 6.41
N GLN A 70 -43.72 35.15 5.95
CA GLN A 70 -44.38 34.18 6.81
C GLN A 70 -43.61 32.86 6.75
N SER A 71 -43.26 32.32 7.91
CA SER A 71 -42.65 30.99 8.05
C SER A 71 -43.60 30.09 8.82
N LYS A 72 -43.84 28.87 8.33
CA LYS A 72 -44.57 27.85 9.07
C LYS A 72 -43.58 26.91 9.77
N LYS A 73 -43.61 26.89 11.10
CA LYS A 73 -42.82 25.97 11.95
C LYS A 73 -43.59 24.65 12.07
N ILE A 74 -42.94 23.54 11.78
CA ILE A 74 -43.47 22.19 12.03
C ILE A 74 -42.52 21.51 13.01
N ARG A 75 -43.07 21.02 14.12
CA ARG A 75 -42.35 20.36 15.21
C ARG A 75 -42.50 18.86 15.13
N PHE A 76 -41.39 18.14 15.25
CA PHE A 76 -41.39 16.68 15.34
C PHE A 76 -40.71 16.25 16.64
N PRO A 77 -41.40 15.50 17.52
CA PRO A 77 -40.77 14.95 18.71
C PRO A 77 -39.75 13.87 18.31
N VAL A 78 -38.60 13.87 18.97
CA VAL A 78 -37.55 12.86 18.81
C VAL A 78 -37.48 12.09 20.11
N ALA A 79 -37.65 10.77 20.06
CA ALA A 79 -37.58 9.92 21.26
C ALA A 79 -36.57 8.80 21.08
N ARG A 80 -35.88 8.44 22.17
CA ARG A 80 -34.93 7.33 22.23
C ARG A 80 -35.62 6.08 22.75
N TYR A 81 -35.44 4.97 22.05
CA TYR A 81 -35.89 3.67 22.50
C TYR A 81 -34.67 2.84 22.93
N HIS A 82 -34.71 2.27 24.14
CA HIS A 82 -33.63 1.40 24.63
C HIS A 82 -33.65 0.06 23.87
N ARG A 83 -32.50 -0.33 23.28
CA ARG A 83 -32.34 -1.60 22.53
C ARG A 83 -32.49 -2.81 23.48
N ARG A 84 -33.39 -3.75 23.18
CA ARG A 84 -33.35 -5.12 23.72
C ARG A 84 -32.46 -6.02 22.85
N ARG A 85 -31.67 -6.91 23.47
CA ARG A 85 -31.01 -8.04 22.80
C ARG A 85 -31.99 -9.21 22.72
N PHE A 86 -32.21 -9.77 21.53
CA PHE A 86 -32.98 -11.01 21.34
C PHE A 86 -32.01 -12.18 21.04
N PRO A 87 -32.26 -13.38 21.58
CA PRO A 87 -31.51 -14.57 21.19
C PRO A 87 -32.08 -15.13 19.87
N LEU A 88 -31.18 -15.41 18.93
CA LEU A 88 -31.48 -16.01 17.63
C LEU A 88 -31.64 -17.52 17.77
N HIS A 89 -32.86 -18.06 17.61
CA HIS A 89 -33.14 -19.36 16.97
C HIS A 89 -34.67 -19.51 16.74
N GLY A 90 -35.10 -19.70 15.48
CA GLY A 90 -36.49 -20.03 15.09
C GLY A 90 -37.11 -19.06 14.06
N PRO A 91 -38.01 -19.53 13.16
CA PRO A 91 -38.30 -18.90 11.88
C PRO A 91 -39.10 -17.60 12.02
N PHE A 92 -38.65 -16.53 11.36
CA PHE A 92 -39.25 -15.21 11.43
C PHE A 92 -40.57 -15.11 10.65
N LEU A 93 -41.67 -14.89 11.37
CA LEU A 93 -42.83 -14.13 10.90
C LEU A 93 -42.45 -12.64 10.92
N SER A 94 -42.40 -12.02 9.74
CA SER A 94 -42.07 -10.60 9.57
C SER A 94 -43.25 -9.70 9.97
N PHE A 95 -43.12 -8.96 11.08
CA PHE A 95 -43.88 -7.73 11.31
C PHE A 95 -42.95 -6.54 11.00
N THR A 96 -43.11 -5.94 9.81
CA THR A 96 -42.42 -4.68 9.49
C THR A 96 -43.22 -3.49 10.01
N PRO A 97 -42.60 -2.51 10.69
CA PRO A 97 -43.24 -1.24 10.94
C PRO A 97 -43.49 -0.54 9.59
N ARG A 98 -44.71 -0.01 9.38
CA ARG A 98 -45.08 0.72 8.15
C ARG A 98 -44.19 1.95 7.99
N ILE A 99 -43.23 1.89 7.07
CA ILE A 99 -42.41 3.05 6.69
C ILE A 99 -43.30 4.02 5.90
N PRO A 100 -43.43 5.30 6.32
CA PRO A 100 -44.24 6.25 5.59
C PRO A 100 -43.53 6.69 4.31
N ILE A 101 -44.18 6.43 3.17
CA ILE A 101 -43.75 6.83 1.84
C ILE A 101 -44.71 7.91 1.33
N PHE A 102 -44.18 9.06 0.94
CA PHE A 102 -44.97 10.15 0.39
C PHE A 102 -44.60 10.40 -1.07
N ALA A 103 -45.61 10.55 -1.92
CA ALA A 103 -45.44 11.01 -3.29
C ALA A 103 -45.97 12.44 -3.40
N ASP A 104 -45.11 13.37 -3.77
CA ASP A 104 -45.56 14.72 -4.14
C ASP A 104 -46.31 14.62 -5.47
N ARG A 105 -47.61 14.95 -5.47
CA ARG A 105 -48.45 14.85 -6.67
C ARG A 105 -48.06 15.85 -7.77
N LEU A 106 -47.42 16.96 -7.43
CA LEU A 106 -47.02 18.02 -8.35
C LEU A 106 -45.64 17.74 -8.96
N THR A 107 -44.67 17.36 -8.13
CA THR A 107 -43.29 17.13 -8.60
C THR A 107 -43.00 15.67 -8.94
N LYS A 108 -43.90 14.74 -8.57
CA LYS A 108 -43.75 13.29 -8.67
C LYS A 108 -42.57 12.72 -7.88
N GLN A 109 -41.92 13.53 -7.03
CA GLN A 109 -40.85 13.07 -6.16
C GLN A 109 -41.38 12.14 -5.07
N THR A 110 -40.61 11.10 -4.78
CA THR A 110 -40.89 10.15 -3.69
C THR A 110 -39.98 10.45 -2.51
N ILE A 111 -40.57 10.66 -1.34
CA ILE A 111 -39.87 10.95 -0.09
C ILE A 111 -40.10 9.79 0.88
N ILE A 112 -39.01 9.22 1.39
CA ILE A 112 -39.03 8.10 2.33
C ILE A 112 -38.32 8.52 3.61
N TYR A 113 -38.97 8.27 4.75
CA TYR A 113 -38.40 8.51 6.07
C TYR A 113 -37.88 7.20 6.66
N SER A 114 -36.58 7.14 6.91
CA SER A 114 -35.99 5.99 7.62
C SER A 114 -36.33 6.04 9.11
N PRO A 115 -36.56 4.88 9.76
CA PRO A 115 -36.64 4.78 11.22
C PRO A 115 -35.41 5.34 11.96
N THR A 116 -34.25 5.45 11.29
CA THR A 116 -33.02 6.03 11.84
C THR A 116 -32.92 7.56 11.67
N GLY A 117 -33.99 8.22 11.20
CA GLY A 117 -34.07 9.68 11.08
C GLY A 117 -33.56 10.26 9.75
N GLY A 118 -33.15 9.41 8.80
CA GLY A 118 -32.77 9.84 7.44
C GLY A 118 -33.98 10.17 6.56
N ILE A 119 -33.87 11.23 5.75
CA ILE A 119 -34.85 11.57 4.70
C ILE A 119 -34.22 11.28 3.34
N TYR A 120 -34.85 10.43 2.55
CA TYR A 120 -34.42 10.10 1.20
C TYR A 120 -35.39 10.70 0.18
N ILE A 121 -34.87 11.51 -0.73
CA ILE A 121 -35.63 12.10 -1.84
C ILE A 121 -35.18 11.41 -3.12
N LEU A 122 -36.07 10.62 -3.70
CA LEU A 122 -35.78 9.86 -4.90
C LEU A 122 -36.18 10.64 -6.16
N PRO A 123 -35.52 10.38 -7.30
CA PRO A 123 -35.80 11.09 -8.54
C PRO A 123 -37.28 10.99 -8.94
N PRO A 124 -37.82 12.03 -9.58
CA PRO A 124 -39.26 12.18 -9.75
C PRO A 124 -39.91 11.14 -10.67
N LEU A 125 -39.19 10.60 -11.65
CA LEU A 125 -39.76 9.67 -12.62
C LEU A 125 -38.73 8.64 -13.10
N ILE A 126 -39.13 7.39 -13.17
CA ILE A 126 -38.44 6.29 -13.85
C ILE A 126 -39.24 5.93 -15.10
N ASN A 127 -38.56 5.77 -16.23
CA ASN A 127 -39.18 5.24 -17.44
C ASN A 127 -39.25 3.72 -17.34
N PHE A 128 -40.46 3.18 -17.26
CA PHE A 128 -40.72 1.74 -17.23
C PHE A 128 -41.65 1.39 -18.40
N TYR A 129 -41.15 0.61 -19.35
CA TYR A 129 -41.83 0.25 -20.60
C TYR A 129 -42.41 1.45 -21.38
N GLY A 130 -41.65 2.55 -21.49
CA GLY A 130 -42.03 3.71 -22.29
C GLY A 130 -43.01 4.67 -21.60
N LYS A 131 -43.37 4.41 -20.33
CA LYS A 131 -44.20 5.29 -19.51
C LYS A 131 -43.43 5.73 -18.26
N MET A 132 -43.66 6.97 -17.84
CA MET A 132 -42.97 7.57 -16.70
C MET A 132 -43.79 7.36 -15.44
N PHE A 133 -43.19 6.72 -14.42
CA PHE A 133 -43.81 6.48 -13.11
C PHE A 133 -42.93 7.06 -12.00
N SER A 134 -43.54 7.56 -10.94
CA SER A 134 -42.78 7.80 -9.70
C SER A 134 -42.43 6.47 -9.03
N ILE A 135 -41.35 6.46 -8.25
CA ILE A 135 -40.91 5.24 -7.54
C ILE A 135 -41.97 4.79 -6.54
N ALA A 136 -42.67 5.72 -5.87
CA ALA A 136 -43.81 5.40 -5.02
C ALA A 136 -44.95 4.70 -5.78
N GLU A 137 -45.28 5.14 -7.00
CA GLU A 137 -46.32 4.50 -7.82
C GLU A 137 -45.93 3.05 -8.20
N LEU A 138 -44.65 2.80 -8.47
CA LEU A 138 -44.13 1.44 -8.74
C LEU A 138 -44.15 0.55 -7.50
N ILE A 139 -43.81 1.10 -6.32
CA ILE A 139 -43.84 0.36 -5.05
C ILE A 139 -45.28 0.03 -4.63
N VAL A 140 -46.18 1.01 -4.70
CA VAL A 140 -47.60 0.81 -4.35
C VAL A 140 -48.28 -0.18 -5.30
N SER A 141 -47.89 -0.19 -6.56
CA SER A 141 -48.43 -1.12 -7.56
C SER A 141 -47.79 -2.51 -7.51
N GLY A 142 -46.86 -2.77 -6.57
CA GLY A 142 -46.20 -4.06 -6.38
C GLY A 142 -45.12 -4.39 -7.41
N TYR A 143 -44.76 -3.45 -8.28
CA TYR A 143 -43.72 -3.63 -9.31
C TYR A 143 -42.31 -3.32 -8.80
N ALA A 144 -42.19 -2.72 -7.61
CA ALA A 144 -40.93 -2.51 -6.91
C ALA A 144 -41.10 -2.80 -5.42
N SER A 145 -40.03 -3.24 -4.76
CA SER A 145 -39.98 -3.40 -3.30
C SER A 145 -38.72 -2.76 -2.76
N LEU A 146 -38.78 -2.23 -1.54
CA LEU A 146 -37.61 -1.72 -0.83
C LEU A 146 -37.03 -2.87 0.00
N VAL A 147 -35.86 -3.36 -0.40
CA VAL A 147 -35.14 -4.38 0.36
C VAL A 147 -34.00 -3.71 1.12
N SER A 148 -34.03 -3.83 2.45
CA SER A 148 -32.92 -3.45 3.33
C SER A 148 -32.06 -4.69 3.57
N ASN A 149 -30.82 -4.72 3.07
CA ASN A 149 -29.88 -5.77 3.43
C ASN A 149 -29.44 -5.58 4.89
N GLY A 150 -29.98 -6.40 5.78
CA GLY A 150 -29.63 -6.43 7.21
C GLY A 150 -28.28 -7.09 7.47
N GLY A 151 -27.20 -6.51 6.94
CA GLY A 151 -25.82 -6.83 7.31
C GLY A 151 -25.19 -5.64 8.02
N GLU A 152 -24.53 -5.88 9.15
CA GLU A 152 -23.75 -4.87 9.87
C GLU A 152 -22.62 -4.34 8.97
N GLN A 153 -22.87 -3.21 8.30
CA GLN A 153 -21.82 -2.34 7.78
C GLN A 153 -22.22 -0.87 7.99
N SER A 154 -21.39 -0.17 8.76
CA SER A 154 -21.39 1.28 8.89
C SER A 154 -20.78 1.90 7.63
N GLY A 155 -21.62 2.32 6.69
CA GLY A 155 -21.20 3.11 5.52
C GLY A 155 -22.39 3.40 4.58
N PRO A 156 -22.42 4.54 3.86
CA PRO A 156 -23.53 4.87 2.97
C PRO A 156 -23.56 3.94 1.75
N ILE A 157 -24.66 3.20 1.61
CA ILE A 157 -24.93 2.33 0.45
C ILE A 157 -25.17 3.19 -0.79
N ASN A 158 -24.34 3.02 -1.82
CA ASN A 158 -24.41 3.73 -3.09
C ASN A 158 -25.13 2.85 -4.15
N MET A 159 -26.43 3.04 -4.35
CA MET A 159 -27.25 2.29 -5.33
C MET A 159 -27.16 2.84 -6.78
N LEU A 160 -25.96 3.18 -7.27
CA LEU A 160 -25.76 3.73 -8.62
C LEU A 160 -25.13 2.75 -9.63
N SER A 161 -24.97 1.47 -9.29
CA SER A 161 -24.24 0.49 -10.10
C SER A 161 -25.09 -0.37 -11.06
N TYR A 162 -26.28 0.09 -11.45
CA TYR A 162 -26.95 -0.40 -12.66
C TYR A 162 -27.57 0.79 -13.38
N PHE A 163 -27.44 0.85 -14.70
CA PHE A 163 -27.84 1.92 -15.65
C PHE A 163 -26.77 2.98 -15.98
N GLN A 164 -26.16 2.84 -17.17
CA GLN A 164 -25.43 3.91 -17.83
C GLN A 164 -26.37 4.80 -18.67
N PRO A 165 -26.15 6.12 -18.68
CA PRO A 165 -26.45 6.94 -19.85
C PRO A 165 -25.20 7.64 -20.44
N MET A 166 -25.22 7.82 -21.76
CA MET A 166 -24.23 8.54 -22.57
C MET A 166 -24.02 10.02 -22.15
N PRO A 167 -22.87 10.64 -22.47
CA PRO A 167 -22.44 11.90 -21.85
C PRO A 167 -23.09 13.14 -22.49
N LEU A 168 -23.51 14.10 -21.65
CA LEU A 168 -23.86 15.46 -22.05
C LEU A 168 -23.00 16.47 -21.28
N TYR A 169 -22.37 17.39 -22.02
CA TYR A 169 -21.51 18.46 -21.53
C TYR A 169 -22.32 19.55 -20.79
N GLY A 170 -21.84 19.98 -19.61
CA GLY A 170 -22.30 21.19 -18.93
C GLY A 170 -21.36 21.59 -17.80
N ARG A 171 -20.84 22.83 -17.83
CA ARG A 171 -19.98 23.43 -16.80
C ARG A 171 -20.81 24.19 -15.76
N GLY A 172 -20.51 23.97 -14.49
CA GLY A 172 -20.92 24.85 -13.37
C GLY A 172 -20.65 24.21 -12.01
N ILE A 173 -19.67 24.71 -11.26
CA ILE A 173 -19.33 24.24 -9.91
C ILE A 173 -19.93 25.23 -8.88
N PRO A 174 -20.70 24.78 -7.87
CA PRO A 174 -21.21 25.64 -6.81
C PRO A 174 -20.09 26.10 -5.86
N ARG A 175 -20.20 27.32 -5.31
CA ARG A 175 -19.28 27.86 -4.29
C ARG A 175 -19.97 27.96 -2.93
N ILE A 176 -19.26 27.52 -1.91
CA ILE A 176 -19.63 27.70 -0.49
C ILE A 176 -19.25 29.13 -0.08
N ASN A 177 -20.15 29.84 0.58
CA ASN A 177 -19.80 31.08 1.28
C ASN A 177 -19.30 30.71 2.69
N PRO A 178 -18.00 30.89 2.99
CA PRO A 178 -17.41 30.43 4.23
C PRO A 178 -17.85 31.25 5.46
N MET A 179 -18.63 32.32 5.30
CA MET A 179 -19.06 33.15 6.44
C MET A 179 -20.49 32.90 6.95
N THR A 180 -21.33 32.12 6.25
CA THR A 180 -22.72 31.87 6.71
C THR A 180 -23.13 30.40 6.73
N GLY A 181 -22.31 29.47 6.24
CA GLY A 181 -22.66 28.03 6.18
C GLY A 181 -23.88 27.71 5.31
N GLY A 182 -24.48 28.70 4.64
CA GLY A 182 -25.70 28.54 3.86
C GLY A 182 -25.44 27.94 2.48
N PHE A 183 -26.22 26.92 2.12
CA PHE A 183 -26.26 26.34 0.80
C PHE A 183 -27.24 27.14 -0.08
N THR A 184 -26.76 27.71 -1.18
CA THR A 184 -27.65 28.27 -2.22
C THR A 184 -27.34 27.62 -3.55
N GLY A 185 -28.16 26.64 -3.94
CA GLY A 185 -28.15 26.03 -5.26
C GLY A 185 -29.52 26.14 -5.90
N GLY A 186 -29.62 26.88 -7.01
CA GLY A 186 -30.78 26.85 -7.88
C GLY A 186 -30.57 25.81 -8.98
N ILE A 187 -31.50 24.87 -9.15
CA ILE A 187 -31.47 23.94 -10.28
C ILE A 187 -32.03 24.66 -11.50
N GLN A 188 -31.21 24.85 -12.54
CA GLN A 188 -31.67 25.32 -13.84
C GLN A 188 -31.92 24.09 -14.73
N THR A 189 -33.18 23.72 -14.92
CA THR A 189 -33.55 22.68 -15.89
C THR A 189 -33.68 23.30 -17.28
N SER A 190 -32.81 22.95 -18.21
CA SER A 190 -32.98 23.27 -19.63
C SER A 190 -33.69 22.11 -20.34
N TYR A 191 -35.01 22.22 -20.56
CA TYR A 191 -35.75 21.37 -21.47
C TYR A 191 -36.27 22.18 -22.66
N LYS A 192 -36.07 21.67 -23.87
CA LYS A 192 -36.37 22.38 -25.14
C LYS A 192 -37.85 22.42 -25.54
N ARG A 193 -38.77 21.96 -24.68
CA ARG A 193 -40.22 22.13 -24.81
C ARG A 193 -40.87 22.23 -23.44
N PHE A 194 -40.71 23.38 -22.77
CA PHE A 194 -41.51 23.75 -21.61
C PHE A 194 -41.71 25.27 -21.64
N ASP A 195 -42.94 25.72 -21.86
CA ASP A 195 -43.30 27.14 -21.86
C ASP A 195 -43.27 27.67 -20.41
N THR A 196 -42.36 28.60 -20.15
CA THR A 196 -42.06 29.13 -18.81
C THR A 196 -42.94 30.33 -18.43
N ARG A 197 -43.98 30.68 -19.20
CA ARG A 197 -44.77 31.90 -18.94
C ARG A 197 -45.88 31.81 -17.89
N LYS A 198 -46.04 30.72 -17.14
CA LYS A 198 -47.16 30.62 -16.16
C LYS A 198 -46.88 30.06 -14.77
N TYR A 199 -45.63 29.89 -14.35
CA TYR A 199 -45.34 29.47 -12.97
C TYR A 199 -44.25 30.31 -12.31
N SER A 200 -44.62 31.03 -11.26
CA SER A 200 -43.72 31.76 -10.38
C SER A 200 -42.76 30.79 -9.69
N ARG A 201 -41.45 31.06 -9.79
CA ARG A 201 -40.39 30.29 -9.11
C ARG A 201 -40.54 30.38 -7.58
N THR A 202 -41.18 29.40 -6.96
CA THR A 202 -41.16 29.25 -5.50
C THR A 202 -39.81 28.70 -5.08
N HIS A 203 -39.02 29.48 -4.33
CA HIS A 203 -37.81 28.97 -3.68
C HIS A 203 -38.18 28.60 -2.25
N ALA A 204 -38.03 27.33 -1.89
CA ALA A 204 -38.12 26.85 -0.52
C ALA A 204 -36.71 26.81 0.06
N ASN A 205 -36.47 27.59 1.12
CA ASN A 205 -35.26 27.48 1.94
C ASN A 205 -35.63 26.66 3.17
N ILE A 206 -34.84 25.63 3.47
CA ILE A 206 -35.01 24.77 4.63
C ILE A 206 -33.88 25.09 5.59
N ASP A 207 -34.23 25.67 6.75
CA ASP A 207 -33.31 25.86 7.86
C ASP A 207 -33.62 24.79 8.92
N LEU A 208 -32.60 23.99 9.26
CA LEU A 208 -32.67 22.98 10.32
C LEU A 208 -32.01 23.53 11.58
N THR A 209 -32.73 23.49 12.69
CA THR A 209 -32.22 23.88 14.01
C THR A 209 -32.62 22.81 15.02
N TYR A 210 -31.66 22.47 15.89
CA TYR A 210 -31.83 21.53 16.99
C TYR A 210 -31.86 22.37 18.26
N GLU A 211 -32.95 22.32 19.01
CA GLU A 211 -33.12 23.03 20.29
C GLU A 211 -33.13 21.99 21.41
N THR A 212 -32.11 22.02 22.27
CA THR A 212 -32.12 21.40 23.61
C THR A 212 -32.69 22.39 24.62
N GLU A 213 -33.27 21.93 25.73
CA GLU A 213 -34.07 22.79 26.61
C GLU A 213 -33.32 23.91 27.36
N ASP A 214 -31.99 24.03 27.27
CA ASP A 214 -31.22 25.05 28.00
C ASP A 214 -30.19 25.75 27.09
N ASP A 215 -30.54 26.87 26.44
CA ASP A 215 -29.54 27.81 25.89
C ASP A 215 -30.16 29.20 25.67
N ASP A 216 -29.94 30.11 26.63
CA ASP A 216 -30.42 31.49 26.62
C ASP A 216 -29.29 32.46 27.02
N GLU A 217 -28.24 32.62 26.21
CA GLU A 217 -27.24 33.68 26.40
C GLU A 217 -26.77 34.36 25.10
N LYS A 218 -26.77 35.71 25.13
CA LYS A 218 -26.45 36.63 24.02
C LYS A 218 -24.94 36.90 23.87
N PRO A 219 -24.40 37.10 22.66
CA PRO A 219 -22.98 37.35 22.45
C PRO A 219 -22.56 38.82 22.66
N ARG A 220 -21.42 39.04 23.34
CA ARG A 220 -20.76 40.34 23.55
C ARG A 220 -19.83 40.71 22.38
N SER A 221 -19.81 42.00 22.04
CA SER A 221 -19.02 42.62 20.97
C SER A 221 -17.57 42.89 21.37
N TYR A 222 -16.61 42.68 20.45
CA TYR A 222 -15.21 43.09 20.58
C TYR A 222 -14.84 44.08 19.48
N GLN A 223 -14.42 45.29 19.88
CA GLN A 223 -13.93 46.35 19.00
C GLN A 223 -12.47 46.12 18.58
N ARG A 224 -12.15 46.39 17.30
CA ARG A 224 -10.79 46.43 16.75
C ARG A 224 -10.21 47.84 16.88
N ASN A 225 -9.03 47.97 17.50
CA ASN A 225 -8.20 49.17 17.42
C ASN A 225 -7.12 49.03 16.33
N TYR A 226 -7.09 49.99 15.42
CA TYR A 226 -6.08 50.15 14.37
C TYR A 226 -4.86 50.90 14.93
N TYR A 227 -3.67 50.28 14.87
CA TYR A 227 -2.40 51.00 14.99
C TYR A 227 -1.57 50.84 13.71
N LYS A 228 -1.28 51.98 13.06
CA LYS A 228 -0.33 52.13 11.96
C LYS A 228 1.09 51.81 12.45
N ARG A 229 1.72 50.74 11.94
CA ARG A 229 3.17 50.51 12.06
C ARG A 229 3.88 50.98 10.79
N ARG A 230 4.87 51.86 10.97
CA ARG A 230 5.82 52.31 9.95
C ARG A 230 6.74 51.15 9.53
N HIS A 231 7.01 51.05 8.23
CA HIS A 231 7.94 50.08 7.64
C HIS A 231 9.40 50.39 8.03
N PRO A 232 10.16 49.42 8.57
CA PRO A 232 11.61 49.46 8.53
C PRO A 232 12.12 48.91 7.19
N LEU A 233 13.10 49.61 6.63
CA LEU A 233 13.86 49.21 5.44
C LEU A 233 14.40 47.78 5.61
N LYS A 234 13.98 46.86 4.72
CA LYS A 234 14.49 45.49 4.63
C LYS A 234 15.97 45.54 4.23
N ARG A 235 16.85 45.20 5.16
CA ARG A 235 18.18 44.69 4.81
C ARG A 235 18.00 43.37 4.04
N PRO A 236 18.82 43.08 3.02
CA PRO A 236 18.76 41.79 2.34
C PRO A 236 19.06 40.70 3.37
N HIS A 237 18.07 39.86 3.65
CA HIS A 237 18.30 38.63 4.40
C HIS A 237 19.29 37.80 3.58
N SER A 238 20.54 37.75 4.03
CA SER A 238 21.39 36.58 3.84
C SER A 238 20.56 35.39 4.30
N SER A 239 20.02 34.63 3.35
CA SER A 239 19.35 33.38 3.63
C SER A 239 20.38 32.48 4.29
N ALA A 240 20.22 32.22 5.58
CA ALA A 240 20.97 31.15 6.24
C ALA A 240 20.93 29.91 5.33
N PRO A 241 22.07 29.23 5.11
CA PRO A 241 22.09 28.06 4.24
C PRO A 241 20.99 27.11 4.69
N ALA A 242 20.15 26.67 3.74
CA ALA A 242 19.06 25.75 4.02
C ALA A 242 19.66 24.51 4.70
N SER A 243 19.34 24.33 5.98
CA SER A 243 19.76 23.16 6.74
C SER A 243 18.87 21.98 6.34
N TYR A 244 19.47 20.99 5.69
CA TYR A 244 18.82 19.71 5.40
C TYR A 244 19.08 18.80 6.59
N SER A 245 18.07 18.53 7.42
CA SER A 245 18.24 17.61 8.55
C SER A 245 18.02 16.15 8.16
N ALA A 246 17.42 15.88 7.00
CA ALA A 246 17.12 14.55 6.50
C ALA A 246 17.03 14.52 4.97
N VAL A 247 17.61 13.50 4.35
CA VAL A 247 17.56 13.25 2.90
C VAL A 247 17.38 11.77 2.59
N LEU A 248 16.94 11.46 1.37
CA LEU A 248 16.98 10.12 0.79
C LEU A 248 18.00 10.09 -0.33
N TYR A 249 18.83 9.05 -0.36
CA TYR A 249 19.63 8.66 -1.52
C TYR A 249 18.90 7.54 -2.24
N VAL A 250 18.58 7.73 -3.52
CA VAL A 250 17.86 6.75 -4.33
C VAL A 250 18.76 6.30 -5.47
N TRP A 251 19.10 5.01 -5.49
CA TRP A 251 19.80 4.38 -6.61
C TRP A 251 18.81 4.08 -7.72
N SER A 252 19.10 4.56 -8.92
CA SER A 252 18.14 4.56 -10.01
C SER A 252 18.81 4.24 -11.34
N GLY A 253 18.14 3.39 -12.12
CA GLY A 253 18.45 3.24 -13.52
C GLY A 253 17.82 4.34 -14.35
N GLN A 254 18.16 4.38 -15.64
CA GLN A 254 17.54 5.31 -16.58
C GLN A 254 17.00 4.56 -17.81
N ASP A 255 15.86 5.03 -18.34
CA ASP A 255 15.25 4.47 -19.53
C ASP A 255 16.18 4.51 -20.74
N THR A 256 16.26 3.40 -21.46
CA THR A 256 17.09 3.24 -22.65
C THR A 256 16.69 4.19 -23.79
N SER A 257 15.51 4.81 -23.74
CA SER A 257 15.13 5.91 -24.64
C SER A 257 15.90 7.20 -24.40
N VAL A 258 16.61 7.33 -23.27
CA VAL A 258 17.47 8.48 -22.97
C VAL A 258 18.87 8.25 -23.54
N THR A 259 19.38 9.24 -24.27
CA THR A 259 20.78 9.22 -24.74
C THR A 259 21.74 9.22 -23.56
N ASN A 260 22.68 8.27 -23.54
CA ASN A 260 23.61 8.05 -22.41
C ASN A 260 22.86 7.85 -21.08
N ALA A 261 21.87 6.95 -21.06
CA ALA A 261 21.04 6.57 -19.92
C ALA A 261 21.86 6.00 -18.75
N ALA A 262 22.68 6.83 -18.12
CA ALA A 262 23.54 6.45 -17.04
C ALA A 262 22.70 6.15 -15.80
N ASP A 263 23.00 5.04 -15.13
CA ASP A 263 22.52 4.81 -13.78
C ASP A 263 23.04 5.93 -12.86
N PHE A 264 22.24 6.34 -11.88
CA PHE A 264 22.52 7.55 -11.12
C PHE A 264 21.95 7.50 -9.69
N VAL A 265 22.54 8.30 -8.83
CA VAL A 265 22.02 8.57 -7.49
C VAL A 265 21.20 9.84 -7.49
N ALA A 266 19.93 9.76 -7.07
CA ALA A 266 19.11 10.93 -6.77
C ALA A 266 19.16 11.24 -5.27
N VAL A 267 19.39 12.50 -4.92
CA VAL A 267 19.30 13.00 -3.54
C VAL A 267 18.00 13.76 -3.39
N ILE A 268 17.13 13.33 -2.48
CA ILE A 268 15.80 13.90 -2.25
C ILE A 268 15.75 14.52 -0.86
N ASP A 269 15.17 15.70 -0.75
CA ASP A 269 14.89 16.31 0.55
C ASP A 269 13.81 15.54 1.29
N PHE A 270 14.12 15.05 2.48
CA PHE A 270 13.20 14.28 3.33
C PHE A 270 12.91 14.94 4.67
N ASN A 271 13.28 16.21 4.82
CA ASN A 271 12.89 17.02 5.97
C ASN A 271 11.50 17.62 5.74
N GLU A 272 10.48 17.12 6.45
CA GLU A 272 9.09 17.58 6.31
C GLU A 272 8.91 19.09 6.55
N LYS A 273 9.79 19.70 7.34
CA LYS A 273 9.76 21.15 7.62
C LYS A 273 10.41 21.98 6.52
N SER A 274 11.04 21.34 5.55
CA SER A 274 11.73 22.01 4.46
C SER A 274 10.73 22.48 3.40
N PRO A 275 10.91 23.70 2.84
CA PRO A 275 10.11 24.15 1.70
C PRO A 275 10.36 23.34 0.42
N THR A 276 11.41 22.50 0.40
CA THR A 276 11.73 21.60 -0.71
C THR A 276 11.48 20.15 -0.39
N TYR A 277 10.72 19.83 0.67
CA TYR A 277 10.37 18.46 1.03
C TYR A 277 9.80 17.69 -0.18
N GLY A 278 10.35 16.50 -0.45
CA GLY A 278 9.99 15.69 -1.61
C GLY A 278 10.60 16.13 -2.93
N HIS A 279 11.48 17.14 -2.95
CA HIS A 279 12.15 17.58 -4.17
C HIS A 279 13.47 16.84 -4.36
N ILE A 280 13.77 16.47 -5.61
CA ILE A 280 15.12 16.03 -6.00
C ILE A 280 16.03 17.25 -5.91
N LEU A 281 16.96 17.22 -4.96
CA LEU A 281 17.98 18.25 -4.73
C LEU A 281 19.10 18.15 -5.76
N LYS A 282 19.50 16.92 -6.08
CA LYS A 282 20.65 16.62 -6.93
C LYS A 282 20.51 15.25 -7.58
N THR A 283 21.01 15.11 -8.80
CA THR A 283 21.31 13.81 -9.41
C THR A 283 22.81 13.73 -9.69
N VAL A 284 23.39 12.55 -9.50
CA VAL A 284 24.81 12.26 -9.81
C VAL A 284 24.87 10.97 -10.60
N SER A 285 25.25 11.06 -11.87
CA SER A 285 25.44 9.90 -12.74
C SER A 285 26.66 9.08 -12.32
N LEU A 286 26.56 7.78 -12.47
CA LEU A 286 27.71 6.88 -12.48
C LEU A 286 28.63 7.28 -13.62
N ILE A 287 29.93 7.21 -13.37
CA ILE A 287 30.93 7.54 -14.38
C ILE A 287 31.11 6.36 -15.34
N SER A 288 31.62 6.65 -16.54
CA SER A 288 32.16 5.62 -17.43
C SER A 288 33.68 5.71 -17.41
N ASP A 289 34.35 4.62 -17.03
CA ASP A 289 35.80 4.49 -17.05
C ASP A 289 36.16 3.06 -17.51
N PRO A 290 36.23 2.84 -18.84
CA PRO A 290 36.50 1.52 -19.41
C PRO A 290 37.84 0.93 -18.99
N GLU A 291 38.86 1.77 -18.74
CA GLU A 291 40.18 1.31 -18.30
C GLU A 291 40.14 0.66 -16.91
N LYS A 292 39.16 1.06 -16.08
CA LYS A 292 38.89 0.47 -14.76
C LYS A 292 37.75 -0.54 -14.76
N GLY A 293 37.19 -0.87 -15.94
CA GLY A 293 36.04 -1.76 -16.07
C GLY A 293 34.73 -1.18 -15.53
N ILE A 294 34.63 0.14 -15.38
CA ILE A 294 33.43 0.81 -14.86
C ILE A 294 32.60 1.27 -16.06
N GLY A 295 31.35 0.82 -16.15
CA GLY A 295 30.38 1.33 -17.12
C GLY A 295 29.19 1.98 -16.41
N GLN A 296 28.72 3.07 -17.01
CA GLN A 296 27.61 3.85 -16.46
C GLN A 296 26.23 3.31 -16.87
N ILE A 297 26.14 2.33 -17.77
CA ILE A 297 24.88 1.84 -18.35
C ILE A 297 24.78 0.32 -18.24
N ASN A 298 23.55 -0.18 -18.31
CA ASN A 298 23.22 -1.62 -18.30
C ASN A 298 23.64 -2.33 -17.00
N ASN A 299 23.77 -1.60 -15.89
CA ASN A 299 24.06 -2.22 -14.61
C ASN A 299 22.80 -2.79 -13.95
N GLU A 300 21.61 -2.28 -14.31
CA GLU A 300 20.35 -2.51 -13.57
C GLU A 300 20.53 -2.11 -12.10
N ALA A 301 20.43 -0.80 -11.85
CA ALA A 301 20.49 -0.28 -10.50
C ALA A 301 19.50 -1.02 -9.59
N HIS A 302 20.00 -1.70 -8.57
CA HIS A 302 19.21 -2.61 -7.75
C HIS A 302 19.20 -2.13 -6.30
N HIS A 303 20.03 -2.70 -5.43
CA HIS A 303 20.02 -2.42 -4.00
C HIS A 303 21.20 -1.52 -3.59
N SER A 304 21.14 -1.01 -2.36
CA SER A 304 22.14 -0.06 -1.85
C SER A 304 22.16 -0.01 -0.32
N GLY A 305 23.24 0.51 0.26
CA GLY A 305 23.40 0.68 1.71
C GLY A 305 24.14 1.96 2.07
N ILE A 306 23.93 2.46 3.29
CA ILE A 306 24.70 3.55 3.89
C ILE A 306 25.52 3.02 5.06
N SER A 307 26.79 3.42 5.17
CA SER A 307 27.66 2.99 6.27
C SER A 307 27.19 3.56 7.62
N SER A 308 27.54 2.89 8.72
CA SER A 308 27.07 3.29 10.06
C SER A 308 27.51 4.71 10.46
N ASN A 309 28.69 5.14 9.98
CA ASN A 309 29.23 6.49 10.21
C ASN A 309 28.74 7.52 9.17
N LYS A 310 27.84 7.13 8.26
CA LYS A 310 27.22 7.99 7.24
C LYS A 310 28.20 8.58 6.22
N LYS A 311 29.40 8.02 6.10
CA LYS A 311 30.43 8.47 5.16
C LYS A 311 30.23 7.91 3.76
N TYR A 312 29.72 6.67 3.67
CA TYR A 312 29.65 5.94 2.42
C TYR A 312 28.22 5.58 2.05
N TYR A 313 27.92 5.73 0.76
CA TYR A 313 26.79 5.12 0.09
C TYR A 313 27.36 4.06 -0.86
N ILE A 314 26.86 2.84 -0.81
CA ILE A 314 27.28 1.74 -1.68
C ILE A 314 26.08 1.24 -2.48
N THR A 315 26.27 0.94 -3.75
CA THR A 315 25.18 0.57 -4.67
C THR A 315 25.56 -0.62 -5.53
N GLY A 316 24.62 -1.53 -5.79
CA GLY A 316 24.81 -2.69 -6.67
C GLY A 316 24.17 -2.49 -8.06
N GLY A 317 24.86 -3.00 -9.07
CA GLY A 317 24.35 -3.24 -10.41
C GLY A 317 24.09 -4.73 -10.62
N LEU A 318 22.83 -5.15 -10.53
CA LEU A 318 22.45 -6.57 -10.55
C LEU A 318 22.93 -7.29 -11.82
N LEU A 319 23.01 -6.57 -12.95
CA LEU A 319 23.32 -7.12 -14.28
C LEU A 319 24.68 -6.67 -14.82
N SER A 320 25.48 -5.93 -14.06
CA SER A 320 26.80 -5.45 -14.49
C SER A 320 27.72 -6.58 -14.97
N PHE A 321 27.64 -7.76 -14.34
CA PHE A 321 28.41 -8.95 -14.71
C PHE A 321 28.15 -9.42 -16.15
N LEU A 322 26.92 -9.29 -16.66
CA LEU A 322 26.57 -9.65 -18.04
C LEU A 322 27.36 -8.81 -19.06
N SER A 323 27.71 -7.59 -18.67
CA SER A 323 28.53 -6.67 -19.47
C SER A 323 30.02 -6.73 -19.11
N LYS A 324 30.44 -7.63 -18.21
CA LYS A 324 31.80 -7.74 -17.67
C LYS A 324 32.31 -6.41 -17.08
N GLN A 325 31.42 -5.69 -16.40
CA GLN A 325 31.71 -4.44 -15.72
C GLN A 325 31.76 -4.67 -14.21
N LYS A 326 32.43 -3.76 -13.49
CA LYS A 326 32.35 -3.70 -12.03
C LYS A 326 30.89 -3.62 -11.58
N GLU A 327 30.53 -4.41 -10.58
CA GLU A 327 29.13 -4.59 -10.19
C GLU A 327 28.73 -3.76 -8.96
N ILE A 328 29.71 -3.31 -8.18
CA ILE A 328 29.47 -2.59 -6.93
C ILE A 328 30.16 -1.23 -6.98
N PHE A 329 29.43 -0.18 -6.63
CA PHE A 329 29.91 1.20 -6.74
C PHE A 329 29.91 1.89 -5.37
N VAL A 330 31.04 2.47 -5.00
CA VAL A 330 31.21 3.17 -3.72
C VAL A 330 31.20 4.67 -3.96
N TRP A 331 30.44 5.37 -3.12
CA TRP A 331 30.27 6.80 -3.15
C TRP A 331 30.54 7.42 -1.78
N GLU A 332 31.24 8.55 -1.74
CA GLU A 332 31.42 9.36 -0.54
C GLU A 332 30.26 10.36 -0.40
N ILE A 333 29.66 10.40 0.79
CA ILE A 333 28.54 11.27 1.13
C ILE A 333 29.10 12.64 1.56
N PRO A 334 28.70 13.75 0.91
CA PRO A 334 29.15 15.09 1.27
C PRO A 334 28.49 15.58 2.56
N GLN A 335 29.09 16.56 3.21
CA GLN A 335 28.46 17.27 4.34
C GLN A 335 27.17 17.98 3.93
N ASN A 336 27.11 18.55 2.73
CA ASN A 336 25.93 19.20 2.17
C ASN A 336 25.31 18.33 1.07
N PRO A 337 24.09 17.79 1.25
CA PRO A 337 23.49 16.85 0.31
C PRO A 337 23.27 17.40 -1.10
N LYS A 338 23.18 18.73 -1.26
CA LYS A 338 23.04 19.39 -2.57
C LYS A 338 24.24 19.18 -3.47
N ASP A 339 25.41 18.91 -2.89
CA ASP A 339 26.62 18.68 -3.65
C ASP A 339 26.58 17.30 -4.35
N GLY A 340 25.75 16.38 -3.81
CA GLY A 340 25.61 15.02 -4.29
C GLY A 340 26.77 14.11 -3.86
N PRO A 341 26.54 12.78 -3.81
CA PRO A 341 27.60 11.85 -3.45
C PRO A 341 28.68 11.83 -4.53
N LYS A 342 29.94 11.66 -4.12
CA LYS A 342 31.09 11.60 -5.04
C LYS A 342 31.47 10.15 -5.29
N PHE A 343 31.52 9.72 -6.54
CA PHE A 343 32.01 8.39 -6.89
C PHE A 343 33.48 8.20 -6.47
N ILE A 344 33.79 7.08 -5.84
CA ILE A 344 35.12 6.72 -5.35
C ILE A 344 35.73 5.59 -6.19
N CYS A 345 35.03 4.46 -6.31
CA CYS A 345 35.54 3.27 -6.98
C CYS A 345 34.43 2.29 -7.38
N GLY A 346 34.78 1.38 -8.29
CA GLY A 346 33.99 0.18 -8.63
C GLY A 346 34.71 -1.08 -8.15
N ILE A 347 33.95 -2.08 -7.70
CA ILE A 347 34.46 -3.29 -7.04
C ILE A 347 33.85 -4.53 -7.72
N ASP A 348 34.69 -5.54 -7.93
CA ASP A 348 34.24 -6.92 -8.13
C ASP A 348 34.39 -7.65 -6.80
N ALA A 349 33.36 -8.40 -6.44
CA ALA A 349 33.36 -9.22 -5.24
C ALA A 349 33.34 -10.70 -5.61
N PRO A 350 33.77 -11.62 -4.73
CA PRO A 350 33.59 -13.05 -4.97
C PRO A 350 32.11 -13.39 -5.20
N GLY A 351 31.79 -13.99 -6.36
CA GLY A 351 30.41 -14.15 -6.84
C GLY A 351 30.07 -13.08 -7.89
N ALA A 352 28.79 -12.96 -8.22
CA ALA A 352 28.21 -11.97 -9.12
C ALA A 352 26.73 -11.74 -8.73
N CYS A 353 26.04 -10.84 -9.43
CA CYS A 353 24.64 -10.49 -9.16
C CYS A 353 24.47 -9.88 -7.74
N PRO A 354 25.04 -8.69 -7.44
CA PRO A 354 24.89 -8.08 -6.13
C PRO A 354 23.43 -7.72 -5.86
N ASP A 355 22.96 -8.11 -4.69
CA ASP A 355 21.62 -7.84 -4.23
C ASP A 355 21.68 -7.06 -2.90
N GLU A 356 21.45 -7.70 -1.76
CA GLU A 356 21.26 -6.97 -0.50
C GLU A 356 22.57 -6.43 0.09
N PHE A 357 22.51 -5.23 0.70
CA PHE A 357 23.64 -4.56 1.36
C PHE A 357 23.32 -4.28 2.83
N LEU A 358 24.18 -4.75 3.75
CA LEU A 358 24.06 -4.45 5.17
C LEU A 358 25.35 -3.82 5.71
N PRO A 359 25.33 -2.59 6.27
CA PRO A 359 26.48 -2.05 6.96
C PRO A 359 26.78 -2.86 8.22
N ILE A 360 28.02 -3.31 8.38
CA ILE A 360 28.50 -4.00 9.59
C ILE A 360 29.56 -3.22 10.37
N GLY A 361 29.94 -2.04 9.85
CA GLY A 361 30.89 -1.14 10.50
C GLY A 361 30.83 0.27 9.92
N ASN A 362 31.94 1.00 10.09
CA ASN A 362 32.10 2.37 9.62
C ASN A 362 32.39 2.45 8.11
N SER A 363 33.08 1.46 7.55
CA SER A 363 33.35 1.33 6.11
C SER A 363 32.97 -0.03 5.55
N GLU A 364 32.68 -1.01 6.43
CA GLU A 364 32.44 -2.39 6.03
C GLU A 364 30.96 -2.69 5.79
N PHE A 365 30.69 -3.46 4.74
CA PHE A 365 29.39 -3.95 4.34
C PHE A 365 29.42 -5.46 4.11
N LEU A 366 28.34 -6.14 4.47
CA LEU A 366 28.01 -7.44 3.91
C LEU A 366 27.17 -7.24 2.65
N VAL A 367 27.45 -8.04 1.62
CA VAL A 367 26.72 -8.02 0.35
C VAL A 367 26.41 -9.43 -0.09
N THR A 368 25.16 -9.72 -0.45
CA THR A 368 24.83 -10.99 -1.10
C THR A 368 25.09 -10.91 -2.59
N MET A 369 25.76 -11.93 -3.09
CA MET A 369 26.08 -12.12 -4.50
C MET A 369 25.27 -13.34 -4.96
N MET A 370 24.14 -13.12 -5.63
CA MET A 370 23.16 -14.16 -5.88
C MET A 370 23.66 -15.30 -6.76
N CYS A 371 24.72 -15.09 -7.52
CA CYS A 371 25.17 -16.02 -8.54
C CYS A 371 26.69 -16.12 -8.63
N ASN A 372 27.18 -17.09 -9.41
CA ASN A 372 28.53 -17.04 -9.95
C ASN A 372 28.56 -16.24 -11.27
N GLU A 373 29.75 -16.04 -11.84
CA GLU A 373 29.96 -15.27 -13.09
C GLU A 373 29.15 -15.78 -14.30
N SER A 374 28.63 -17.02 -14.25
CA SER A 374 27.79 -17.62 -15.29
C SER A 374 26.28 -17.52 -15.00
N ALA A 375 25.86 -16.63 -14.08
CA ALA A 375 24.49 -16.53 -13.57
C ALA A 375 23.96 -17.83 -12.92
N GLY A 376 24.86 -18.75 -12.55
CA GLY A 376 24.56 -20.02 -11.93
C GLY A 376 24.74 -20.01 -10.41
N SER A 377 24.70 -21.19 -9.78
CA SER A 377 25.09 -21.41 -8.38
C SER A 377 26.48 -22.07 -8.29
N PRO A 378 27.18 -21.93 -7.15
CA PRO A 378 26.80 -21.15 -5.98
C PRO A 378 27.09 -19.65 -6.15
N GLY A 379 26.28 -18.83 -5.51
CA GLY A 379 26.59 -17.44 -5.21
C GLY A 379 27.55 -17.30 -4.03
N ASN A 380 27.56 -16.13 -3.40
CA ASN A 380 28.43 -15.83 -2.25
C ASN A 380 27.81 -14.78 -1.31
N VAL A 381 28.42 -14.61 -0.14
CA VAL A 381 28.26 -13.42 0.70
C VAL A 381 29.63 -12.75 0.80
N ALA A 382 29.74 -11.54 0.27
CA ALA A 382 30.97 -10.76 0.29
C ALA A 382 31.03 -9.81 1.49
N VAL A 383 32.24 -9.55 1.97
CA VAL A 383 32.56 -8.42 2.84
C VAL A 383 33.29 -7.38 2.01
N ILE A 384 32.83 -6.13 2.05
CA ILE A 384 33.40 -5.02 1.29
C ILE A 384 33.85 -3.94 2.25
N ASP A 385 35.09 -3.47 2.10
CA ASP A 385 35.58 -2.27 2.78
C ASP A 385 35.59 -1.09 1.81
N ALA A 386 34.73 -0.11 2.08
CA ALA A 386 34.59 1.10 1.28
C ALA A 386 35.78 2.07 1.39
N ASP A 387 36.59 2.01 2.45
CA ASP A 387 37.80 2.86 2.56
C ASP A 387 38.89 2.37 1.60
N THR A 388 39.04 1.05 1.42
CA THR A 388 40.08 0.46 0.56
C THR A 388 39.57 0.00 -0.80
N CYS A 389 38.25 -0.05 -1.00
CA CYS A 389 37.61 -0.63 -2.18
C CYS A 389 37.98 -2.11 -2.43
N ILE A 390 38.11 -2.88 -1.34
CA ILE A 390 38.49 -4.30 -1.41
C ILE A 390 37.28 -5.14 -1.00
N ALA A 391 37.06 -6.24 -1.73
CA ALA A 391 36.09 -7.26 -1.39
C ALA A 391 36.77 -8.57 -1.05
N ARG A 392 36.15 -9.34 -0.16
CA ARG A 392 36.53 -10.72 0.19
C ARG A 392 35.28 -11.56 0.42
N SER A 393 35.44 -12.88 0.33
CA SER A 393 34.37 -13.81 0.72
C SER A 393 34.21 -13.79 2.24
N LEU A 394 32.97 -13.76 2.73
CA LEU A 394 32.67 -14.15 4.11
C LEU A 394 32.80 -15.67 4.25
N LEU A 395 32.35 -16.41 3.24
CA LEU A 395 32.32 -17.87 3.25
C LEU A 395 33.71 -18.46 3.15
N ARG A 396 33.99 -19.49 3.95
CA ARG A 396 35.24 -20.26 3.85
C ARG A 396 35.31 -21.08 2.57
N ASN A 397 34.20 -21.72 2.20
CA ASN A 397 34.12 -22.49 0.97
C ASN A 397 32.72 -22.43 0.34
N ALA A 398 32.49 -21.41 -0.49
CA ALA A 398 31.20 -21.21 -1.16
C ALA A 398 30.87 -22.36 -2.14
N SER A 399 31.89 -22.99 -2.74
CA SER A 399 31.70 -24.07 -3.73
C SER A 399 31.00 -25.31 -3.16
N ASP A 400 31.07 -25.50 -1.85
CA ASP A 400 30.52 -26.68 -1.18
C ASP A 400 29.01 -26.52 -0.87
N ILE A 401 28.47 -25.30 -0.99
CA ILE A 401 27.07 -25.02 -0.70
C ILE A 401 26.24 -25.22 -1.96
N GLN A 402 25.53 -26.34 -2.02
CA GLN A 402 24.65 -26.67 -3.15
C GLN A 402 23.47 -25.70 -3.24
N ASP A 403 23.11 -25.35 -4.48
CA ASP A 403 21.94 -24.52 -4.80
C ASP A 403 21.87 -23.18 -4.05
N PHE A 404 23.05 -22.64 -3.73
CA PHE A 404 23.17 -21.39 -3.01
C PHE A 404 22.99 -20.20 -3.96
N ASN A 405 21.91 -19.44 -3.77
CA ASN A 405 21.60 -18.24 -4.54
C ASN A 405 21.10 -17.15 -3.56
N PRO A 406 22.00 -16.64 -2.71
CA PRO A 406 21.63 -15.77 -1.60
C PRO A 406 21.10 -14.44 -2.10
N HIS A 407 20.02 -13.94 -1.47
CA HIS A 407 19.34 -12.70 -1.83
C HIS A 407 19.22 -11.82 -0.59
N GLY A 408 18.02 -11.60 -0.04
CA GLY A 408 17.88 -10.92 1.25
C GLY A 408 18.48 -11.69 2.42
N PHE A 409 18.98 -10.95 3.41
CA PHE A 409 19.54 -11.52 4.63
C PHE A 409 19.31 -10.65 5.86
N GLY A 410 19.36 -11.30 7.02
CA GLY A 410 19.30 -10.68 8.33
C GLY A 410 20.50 -11.08 9.18
N ARG A 411 20.97 -10.17 10.03
CA ARG A 411 22.10 -10.39 10.94
C ARG A 411 21.59 -10.49 12.37
N LEU A 412 22.12 -11.46 13.11
CA LEU A 412 21.89 -11.62 14.54
C LEU A 412 22.92 -10.83 15.36
N ASP A 413 22.62 -10.58 16.62
CA ASP A 413 23.50 -9.83 17.54
C ASP A 413 24.87 -10.51 17.75
N ASN A 414 24.91 -11.84 17.67
CA ASN A 414 26.17 -12.60 17.72
C ASN A 414 27.01 -12.49 16.44
N GLY A 415 26.55 -11.73 15.44
CA GLY A 415 27.22 -11.50 14.17
C GLY A 415 26.96 -12.56 13.09
N SER A 416 26.31 -13.68 13.43
CA SER A 416 25.88 -14.66 12.43
C SER A 416 24.77 -14.11 11.56
N ILE A 417 24.59 -14.70 10.38
CA ILE A 417 23.59 -14.23 9.41
C ILE A 417 22.66 -15.36 9.00
N PHE A 418 21.40 -15.01 8.76
CA PHE A 418 20.49 -15.81 7.95
C PHE A 418 20.43 -15.22 6.55
N THR A 419 20.60 -16.03 5.51
CA THR A 419 20.39 -15.63 4.13
C THR A 419 19.28 -16.46 3.50
N ALA A 420 18.39 -15.81 2.78
CA ALA A 420 17.36 -16.46 1.98
C ALA A 420 17.90 -16.75 0.58
N ASP A 421 17.66 -17.96 0.07
CA ASP A 421 17.93 -18.28 -1.32
C ASP A 421 16.68 -17.95 -2.17
N TYR A 422 16.86 -17.18 -3.26
CA TYR A 422 15.73 -16.72 -4.07
C TYR A 422 15.53 -17.53 -5.34
N ILE A 423 16.38 -17.31 -6.34
CA ILE A 423 16.17 -17.74 -7.72
C ILE A 423 17.51 -18.08 -8.35
N LEU A 424 17.52 -19.07 -9.25
CA LEU A 424 18.69 -19.36 -10.09
C LEU A 424 18.67 -18.41 -11.31
N PRO A 425 19.54 -17.37 -11.37
CA PRO A 425 19.33 -16.26 -12.30
C PRO A 425 19.36 -16.64 -13.78
N ILE A 426 20.18 -17.61 -14.18
CA ILE A 426 20.25 -18.06 -15.58
C ILE A 426 18.88 -18.54 -16.12
N THR A 427 18.01 -19.06 -15.25
CA THR A 427 16.67 -19.53 -15.65
C THR A 427 15.72 -18.42 -16.06
N LEU A 428 16.01 -17.16 -15.67
CA LEU A 428 15.25 -15.99 -16.11
C LEU A 428 15.44 -15.66 -17.59
N THR A 429 16.49 -16.21 -18.23
CA THR A 429 16.76 -15.99 -19.66
C THR A 429 16.08 -17.01 -20.58
N ASN A 430 15.37 -17.98 -20.01
CA ASN A 430 14.61 -18.96 -20.78
C ASN A 430 13.42 -18.28 -21.50
N THR A 431 12.73 -19.04 -22.36
CA THR A 431 11.55 -18.56 -23.10
C THR A 431 10.22 -18.87 -22.42
N ASP A 432 10.22 -19.74 -21.39
CA ASP A 432 9.02 -20.19 -20.69
C ASP A 432 9.14 -19.94 -19.19
N ALA A 433 8.20 -19.17 -18.64
CA ALA A 433 8.10 -18.82 -17.23
C ALA A 433 7.92 -20.05 -16.30
N SER A 434 7.42 -21.17 -16.82
CA SER A 434 7.33 -22.43 -16.07
C SER A 434 8.69 -23.05 -15.75
N THR A 435 9.75 -22.63 -16.46
CA THR A 435 11.12 -23.16 -16.29
C THR A 435 11.95 -22.38 -15.27
N ILE A 436 11.38 -21.33 -14.68
CA ILE A 436 12.05 -20.56 -13.62
C ILE A 436 12.29 -21.48 -12.42
N VAL A 437 13.53 -21.50 -11.93
CA VAL A 437 13.91 -22.26 -10.73
C VAL A 437 14.07 -21.31 -9.57
N PHE A 438 13.07 -21.30 -8.69
CA PHE A 438 13.17 -20.69 -7.37
C PHE A 438 13.81 -21.65 -6.38
N ARG A 439 14.48 -21.09 -5.38
CA ARG A 439 15.04 -21.82 -4.25
C ARG A 439 14.06 -21.85 -3.08
N ASN A 440 14.30 -22.77 -2.16
CA ASN A 440 13.39 -23.12 -1.09
C ASN A 440 14.10 -23.12 0.28
N THR A 441 15.26 -22.47 0.35
CA THR A 441 16.19 -22.62 1.45
C THR A 441 16.49 -21.29 2.12
N VAL A 442 16.68 -21.35 3.43
CA VAL A 442 17.32 -20.30 4.23
C VAL A 442 18.56 -20.91 4.87
N ARG A 443 19.68 -20.19 4.88
CA ARG A 443 20.97 -20.65 5.41
C ARG A 443 21.36 -19.86 6.63
N HIS A 444 21.80 -20.52 7.69
CA HIS A 444 22.41 -19.89 8.85
C HIS A 444 23.94 -20.01 8.76
N ILE A 445 24.63 -18.89 8.69
CA ILE A 445 26.09 -18.82 8.51
C ILE A 445 26.70 -18.11 9.71
N PHE A 446 27.71 -18.71 10.32
CA PHE A 446 28.44 -18.11 11.43
C PHE A 446 29.37 -16.98 11.00
N PRO A 447 29.79 -16.09 11.93
CA PRO A 447 30.68 -14.97 11.62
C PRO A 447 32.02 -15.40 11.00
N ASP A 448 32.44 -16.64 11.24
CA ASP A 448 33.67 -17.21 10.73
C ASP A 448 33.54 -17.81 9.31
N GLY A 449 32.36 -17.71 8.72
CA GLY A 449 32.06 -18.13 7.35
C GLY A 449 31.61 -19.59 7.20
N SER A 450 31.45 -20.35 8.28
CA SER A 450 30.93 -21.72 8.20
C SER A 450 29.40 -21.75 8.11
N LEU A 451 28.87 -22.62 7.23
CA LEU A 451 27.45 -22.94 7.19
C LEU A 451 27.09 -23.79 8.41
N GLN A 452 26.20 -23.28 9.24
CA GLN A 452 25.73 -23.95 10.45
C GLN A 452 24.50 -24.80 10.15
N ASP A 453 23.47 -24.21 9.54
CA ASP A 453 22.20 -24.89 9.27
C ASP A 453 21.62 -24.51 7.91
N THR A 454 20.84 -25.43 7.33
CA THR A 454 20.01 -25.19 6.15
C THR A 454 18.56 -25.52 6.49
N PHE A 455 17.71 -24.51 6.41
CA PHE A 455 16.28 -24.61 6.59
C PHE A 455 15.62 -24.81 5.23
N GLN A 456 15.08 -26.01 4.99
CA GLN A 456 14.40 -26.35 3.75
C GLN A 456 12.89 -26.21 3.93
N VAL A 457 12.26 -25.38 3.11
CA VAL A 457 10.79 -25.29 3.05
C VAL A 457 10.27 -26.21 1.95
N ARG A 458 9.24 -26.99 2.26
CA ARG A 458 8.60 -27.86 1.28
C ARG A 458 7.76 -27.03 0.31
N PHE A 459 8.08 -27.11 -0.98
CA PHE A 459 7.26 -26.50 -2.02
C PHE A 459 5.89 -27.20 -2.10
N PRO A 460 4.77 -26.48 -1.96
CA PRO A 460 3.45 -27.09 -2.03
C PRO A 460 3.09 -27.46 -3.48
N THR A 461 2.45 -28.60 -3.65
CA THR A 461 2.06 -29.16 -4.97
C THR A 461 0.56 -29.10 -5.24
N GLU A 462 -0.23 -28.70 -4.24
CA GLU A 462 -1.69 -28.65 -4.37
C GLU A 462 -2.13 -27.56 -5.35
N PRO A 463 -3.16 -27.80 -6.18
CA PRO A 463 -3.67 -26.79 -7.11
C PRO A 463 -4.04 -25.48 -6.39
N GLY A 464 -3.59 -24.35 -6.93
CA GLY A 464 -3.86 -23.01 -6.37
C GLY A 464 -3.04 -22.66 -5.12
N SER A 465 -2.19 -23.56 -4.61
CA SER A 465 -1.28 -23.26 -3.50
C SER A 465 -0.10 -22.36 -3.89
N THR A 466 0.12 -22.19 -5.20
CA THR A 466 1.20 -21.36 -5.73
C THR A 466 0.70 -20.40 -6.81
N THR A 467 1.56 -19.48 -7.23
CA THR A 467 1.34 -18.55 -8.34
C THR A 467 1.30 -19.22 -9.72
N GLY A 468 1.75 -20.47 -9.82
CA GLY A 468 2.01 -21.16 -11.09
C GLY A 468 3.26 -20.69 -11.84
N LEU A 469 4.08 -19.81 -11.24
CA LEU A 469 5.31 -19.31 -11.84
C LEU A 469 6.49 -20.20 -11.45
N GLY A 470 7.07 -20.93 -12.39
CA GLY A 470 8.25 -21.77 -12.11
C GLY A 470 8.03 -22.87 -11.06
N HIS A 471 9.14 -23.38 -10.52
CA HIS A 471 9.16 -24.34 -9.43
C HIS A 471 9.93 -23.78 -8.22
N GLY A 472 9.45 -24.06 -7.01
CA GLY A 472 10.03 -23.54 -5.77
C GLY A 472 9.29 -22.32 -5.23
N ILE A 473 9.69 -21.85 -4.06
CA ILE A 473 9.02 -20.85 -3.24
C ILE A 473 9.59 -19.48 -3.55
N GLY A 474 10.93 -19.39 -3.53
CA GLY A 474 11.70 -18.17 -3.71
C GLY A 474 11.55 -17.23 -2.52
N PHE A 475 12.63 -17.00 -1.79
CA PHE A 475 12.67 -16.01 -0.72
C PHE A 475 13.49 -14.81 -1.18
N MET A 476 12.81 -13.73 -1.57
CA MET A 476 13.49 -12.52 -2.03
C MET A 476 14.07 -11.72 -0.86
N GLU A 477 13.36 -11.65 0.25
CA GLU A 477 13.83 -10.93 1.44
C GLU A 477 13.76 -11.81 2.68
N LEU A 478 14.72 -11.60 3.58
CA LEU A 478 14.71 -12.16 4.92
C LEU A 478 15.23 -11.11 5.89
N LYS A 479 14.50 -10.88 6.99
CA LYS A 479 14.96 -10.02 8.08
C LYS A 479 14.88 -10.74 9.41
N THR A 480 15.94 -10.60 10.20
CA THR A 480 15.95 -11.02 11.61
C THR A 480 15.06 -10.09 12.43
N ILE A 481 14.38 -10.63 13.43
CA ILE A 481 13.53 -9.86 14.33
C ILE A 481 14.42 -9.21 15.39
N PRO A 482 14.54 -7.87 15.44
CA PRO A 482 15.34 -7.19 16.45
C PRO A 482 14.87 -7.52 17.86
N ASN A 483 15.81 -7.70 18.78
CA ASN A 483 15.55 -8.03 20.19
C ASN A 483 14.78 -9.35 20.42
N ASP A 484 14.64 -10.21 19.41
CA ASP A 484 14.05 -11.52 19.61
C ASP A 484 15.04 -12.42 20.39
N PRO A 485 14.70 -12.86 21.61
CA PRO A 485 15.61 -13.65 22.44
C PRO A 485 15.94 -15.02 21.82
N LEU A 486 15.15 -15.49 20.85
CA LEU A 486 15.40 -16.74 20.12
C LEU A 486 16.16 -16.52 18.81
N GLY A 487 16.47 -15.28 18.44
CA GLY A 487 17.20 -14.94 17.22
C GLY A 487 16.48 -15.43 15.96
N ARG A 488 15.16 -15.22 15.87
CA ARG A 488 14.34 -15.68 14.74
C ARG A 488 14.33 -14.67 13.60
N ALA A 489 13.93 -15.14 12.42
CA ALA A 489 13.82 -14.35 11.21
C ALA A 489 12.54 -14.66 10.43
N LEU A 490 12.08 -13.71 9.62
CA LEU A 490 10.91 -13.82 8.75
C LEU A 490 11.33 -13.70 7.29
N ALA A 491 10.75 -14.52 6.42
CA ALA A 491 10.86 -14.40 4.97
C ALA A 491 9.52 -14.72 4.30
N CYS A 492 9.19 -14.00 3.22
CA CYS A 492 7.98 -14.25 2.44
C CYS A 492 8.31 -15.05 1.17
N GLY A 493 7.54 -16.09 0.91
CA GLY A 493 7.64 -16.85 -0.33
C GLY A 493 7.01 -16.13 -1.51
N THR A 494 7.78 -15.90 -2.57
CA THR A 494 7.34 -15.27 -3.82
C THR A 494 6.19 -16.03 -4.47
N ASN A 495 6.29 -17.37 -4.48
CA ASN A 495 5.32 -18.25 -5.12
C ASN A 495 4.21 -18.75 -4.21
N THR A 496 4.36 -18.70 -2.89
CA THR A 496 3.33 -19.17 -1.95
C THR A 496 2.54 -18.03 -1.32
N ASN A 497 3.10 -16.81 -1.33
CA ASN A 497 2.61 -15.66 -0.58
C ASN A 497 2.48 -15.91 0.93
N ILE A 498 3.18 -16.92 1.45
CA ILE A 498 3.21 -17.24 2.87
C ILE A 498 4.48 -16.62 3.47
N VAL A 499 4.34 -15.99 4.63
CA VAL A 499 5.46 -15.59 5.48
C VAL A 499 5.81 -16.77 6.39
N TYR A 500 7.09 -17.12 6.41
CA TYR A 500 7.64 -18.20 7.21
C TYR A 500 8.53 -17.63 8.31
N LEU A 501 8.52 -18.30 9.46
CA LEU A 501 9.39 -18.05 10.60
C LEU A 501 10.52 -19.09 10.64
N PHE A 502 11.75 -18.60 10.82
CA PHE A 502 12.98 -19.38 10.89
C PHE A 502 13.71 -19.05 12.20
N GLY A 503 14.54 -19.96 12.71
CA GLY A 503 15.44 -19.65 13.83
C GLY A 503 15.68 -20.82 14.78
N ALA A 504 16.42 -20.54 15.85
CA ALA A 504 16.75 -21.54 16.86
C ALA A 504 15.47 -22.09 17.53
N GLY A 505 15.42 -23.41 17.73
CA GLY A 505 14.26 -24.09 18.33
C GLY A 505 13.08 -24.31 17.37
N ILE A 506 13.20 -23.90 16.10
CA ILE A 506 12.23 -24.18 15.04
C ILE A 506 12.85 -25.27 14.14
N PRO A 507 12.51 -26.56 14.34
CA PRO A 507 13.13 -27.66 13.60
C PRO A 507 12.79 -27.63 12.11
N GLU A 508 11.62 -27.07 11.75
CA GLU A 508 11.18 -26.89 10.38
C GLU A 508 10.55 -25.49 10.23
N PRO A 509 10.84 -24.75 9.14
CA PRO A 509 10.27 -23.43 8.91
C PRO A 509 8.76 -23.40 9.05
N MET A 510 8.26 -22.49 9.87
CA MET A 510 6.85 -22.45 10.23
C MET A 510 6.11 -21.42 9.39
N PRO A 511 5.04 -21.80 8.65
CA PRO A 511 4.18 -20.80 8.01
C PRO A 511 3.40 -20.05 9.10
N VAL A 512 3.53 -18.72 9.14
CA VAL A 512 2.93 -17.90 10.21
C VAL A 512 1.90 -16.89 9.71
N LEU A 513 1.93 -16.54 8.42
CA LEU A 513 0.98 -15.60 7.83
C LEU A 513 0.76 -15.90 6.34
N ASP A 514 -0.49 -16.04 5.89
CA ASP A 514 -0.80 -16.00 4.46
C ASP A 514 -1.08 -14.56 4.03
N ALA A 515 -0.12 -13.94 3.35
CA ALA A 515 -0.23 -12.57 2.89
C ALA A 515 -1.30 -12.39 1.81
N SER A 516 -1.70 -13.43 1.09
CA SER A 516 -2.76 -13.29 0.06
C SER A 516 -4.16 -13.07 0.65
N GLN A 517 -4.33 -13.17 1.97
CA GLN A 517 -5.56 -12.78 2.67
C GLN A 517 -6.05 -11.38 2.31
N VAL A 518 -5.13 -10.44 2.04
CA VAL A 518 -5.48 -9.05 1.69
C VAL A 518 -6.04 -8.89 0.27
N ASN A 519 -6.02 -9.96 -0.53
CA ASN A 519 -6.47 -9.98 -1.92
C ASN A 519 -7.28 -11.26 -2.20
N ASP A 520 -8.18 -11.63 -1.28
CA ASP A 520 -9.09 -12.77 -1.41
C ASP A 520 -8.38 -14.09 -1.72
N TYR A 521 -7.20 -14.28 -1.13
CA TYR A 521 -6.32 -15.44 -1.30
C TYR A 521 -5.77 -15.66 -2.72
N ILE A 522 -5.97 -14.73 -3.65
CA ILE A 522 -5.46 -14.83 -5.02
C ILE A 522 -3.93 -14.85 -4.98
N LYS A 523 -3.31 -15.97 -5.38
CA LYS A 523 -1.85 -16.12 -5.43
C LYS A 523 -1.28 -15.39 -6.64
N ARG A 524 -0.29 -14.53 -6.39
CA ARG A 524 0.43 -13.78 -7.42
C ARG A 524 1.90 -13.64 -7.03
N PRO A 525 2.82 -13.59 -8.01
CA PRO A 525 4.23 -13.37 -7.71
C PRO A 525 4.38 -12.10 -6.87
N SER A 526 5.12 -12.22 -5.77
CA SER A 526 5.32 -11.15 -4.81
C SER A 526 6.78 -11.03 -4.45
N ALA A 527 7.29 -9.80 -4.41
CA ALA A 527 8.60 -9.56 -3.82
C ALA A 527 8.61 -9.82 -2.31
N GLY A 528 7.54 -9.42 -1.62
CA GLY A 528 7.43 -9.65 -0.18
C GLY A 528 8.54 -8.98 0.62
N LEU A 529 9.06 -7.83 0.18
CA LEU A 529 10.13 -7.13 0.88
C LEU A 529 9.61 -6.61 2.22
N VAL A 530 10.41 -6.76 3.26
CA VAL A 530 10.03 -6.46 4.64
C VAL A 530 11.00 -5.47 5.29
N SER A 531 10.46 -4.61 6.14
CA SER A 531 11.22 -3.73 7.02
C SER A 531 10.65 -3.86 8.43
N ILE A 532 11.47 -4.35 9.36
CA ILE A 532 11.07 -4.60 10.76
C ILE A 532 11.47 -3.40 11.63
N PHE A 533 10.59 -3.02 12.55
CA PHE A 533 10.86 -1.88 13.43
C PHE A 533 11.97 -2.22 14.42
N PRO A 534 12.75 -1.23 14.90
CA PRO A 534 13.87 -1.47 15.81
C PRO A 534 13.53 -2.19 17.12
N ASP A 535 12.27 -2.13 17.55
CA ASP A 535 11.76 -2.81 18.74
C ASP A 535 11.29 -4.24 18.48
N GLY A 536 11.29 -4.69 17.21
CA GLY A 536 10.82 -6.01 16.80
C GLY A 536 9.31 -6.20 16.88
N SER A 537 8.52 -5.15 17.15
CA SER A 537 7.07 -5.29 17.41
C SER A 537 6.21 -5.18 16.15
N ARG A 538 6.73 -4.53 15.10
CA ARG A 538 6.01 -4.27 13.85
C ARG A 538 6.86 -4.58 12.64
N MET A 539 6.17 -4.93 11.56
CA MET A 539 6.75 -5.12 10.24
C MET A 539 5.94 -4.35 9.21
N LEU A 540 6.64 -3.63 8.35
CA LEU A 540 6.11 -3.11 7.10
C LEU A 540 6.50 -4.05 5.96
N MET A 541 5.59 -4.26 5.01
CA MET A 541 5.81 -5.19 3.91
C MET A 541 5.19 -4.68 2.61
N THR A 542 5.91 -4.79 1.50
CA THR A 542 5.31 -4.67 0.16
C THR A 542 4.89 -6.04 -0.34
N PHE A 543 3.74 -6.11 -1.00
CA PHE A 543 3.15 -7.40 -1.37
C PHE A 543 2.44 -7.37 -2.72
N GLN A 544 2.63 -8.45 -3.51
CA GLN A 544 2.10 -8.65 -4.87
C GLN A 544 2.31 -7.45 -5.80
N MET A 545 3.37 -6.67 -5.55
CA MET A 545 3.65 -5.45 -6.31
C MET A 545 2.46 -4.48 -6.35
N ARG A 546 1.63 -4.46 -5.29
CA ARG A 546 0.39 -3.68 -5.20
C ARG A 546 0.10 -3.12 -3.81
N PHE A 547 0.41 -3.89 -2.78
CA PHE A 547 0.00 -3.57 -1.42
C PHE A 547 1.18 -3.12 -0.59
N VAL A 548 0.86 -2.30 0.42
CA VAL A 548 1.72 -2.00 1.56
C VAL A 548 0.97 -2.45 2.80
N MET A 549 1.60 -3.26 3.64
CA MET A 549 0.97 -3.83 4.83
C MET A 549 1.76 -3.42 6.07
N LEU A 550 1.04 -3.11 7.14
CA LEU A 550 1.56 -2.99 8.49
C LEU A 550 1.06 -4.19 9.30
N VAL A 551 2.00 -4.91 9.89
CA VAL A 551 1.76 -6.19 10.57
C VAL A 551 2.29 -6.10 12.00
N ASP A 552 1.48 -6.53 12.98
CA ASP A 552 1.92 -6.79 14.34
C ASP A 552 2.66 -8.12 14.38
N ILE A 553 3.90 -8.11 14.89
CA ILE A 553 4.74 -9.30 15.04
C ILE A 553 5.28 -9.44 16.48
N VAL A 554 4.63 -8.81 17.48
CA VAL A 554 4.98 -8.99 18.89
C VAL A 554 4.97 -10.47 19.28
N ASP A 555 3.99 -11.20 18.76
CA ASP A 555 4.00 -12.66 18.73
C ASP A 555 4.27 -13.13 17.29
N PRO A 556 5.53 -13.44 16.93
CA PRO A 556 5.87 -13.79 15.56
C PRO A 556 5.39 -15.18 15.15
N LEU A 557 4.81 -15.97 16.07
CA LEU A 557 4.09 -17.20 15.71
C LEU A 557 2.68 -16.90 15.20
N HIS A 558 2.12 -15.74 15.56
CA HIS A 558 0.78 -15.32 15.16
C HIS A 558 0.74 -13.86 14.68
N PRO A 559 1.46 -13.49 13.60
CA PRO A 559 1.41 -12.16 13.02
C PRO A 559 -0.02 -11.72 12.68
N LYS A 560 -0.32 -10.43 12.83
CA LYS A 560 -1.66 -9.87 12.57
C LYS A 560 -1.60 -8.64 11.68
N PHE A 561 -2.44 -8.59 10.65
CA PHE A 561 -2.62 -7.36 9.87
C PHE A 561 -3.21 -6.26 10.76
N LEU A 562 -2.56 -5.10 10.74
CA LEU A 562 -3.07 -3.88 11.39
C LEU A 562 -3.67 -2.94 10.35
N HIS A 563 -2.96 -2.75 9.24
CA HIS A 563 -3.41 -1.90 8.15
C HIS A 563 -2.86 -2.38 6.80
N THR A 564 -3.65 -2.17 5.76
CA THR A 564 -3.26 -2.45 4.38
C THR A 564 -3.65 -1.28 3.49
N PHE A 565 -2.69 -0.83 2.69
CA PHE A 565 -2.88 0.17 1.66
C PHE A 565 -2.79 -0.49 0.29
N ASP A 566 -3.74 -0.15 -0.59
CA ASP A 566 -3.85 -0.70 -1.93
C ASP A 566 -3.72 0.42 -2.96
N PHE A 567 -2.60 0.45 -3.68
CA PHE A 567 -2.35 1.47 -4.72
C PHE A 567 -3.39 1.48 -5.84
N CYS A 568 -4.13 0.40 -6.06
CA CYS A 568 -5.12 0.32 -7.13
C CYS A 568 -6.49 0.89 -6.73
N THR A 569 -6.83 0.90 -5.43
CA THR A 569 -8.18 1.25 -4.97
C THR A 569 -8.22 2.43 -4.02
N ASP A 570 -7.11 2.77 -3.35
CA ASP A 570 -7.07 3.84 -2.36
C ASP A 570 -7.30 5.22 -3.00
N GLU A 571 -8.27 5.96 -2.48
CA GLU A 571 -8.72 7.25 -3.03
C GLU A 571 -7.62 8.32 -3.03
N SER A 572 -6.61 8.21 -2.14
CA SER A 572 -5.51 9.16 -2.05
C SER A 572 -4.60 9.13 -3.29
N VAL A 573 -4.52 8.00 -3.99
CA VAL A 573 -3.63 7.82 -5.16
C VAL A 573 -4.35 7.41 -6.43
N ARG A 574 -5.60 6.90 -6.34
CA ARG A 574 -6.36 6.34 -7.45
C ARG A 574 -6.36 7.21 -8.72
N ASP A 575 -6.52 8.52 -8.53
CA ASP A 575 -6.64 9.52 -9.60
C ASP A 575 -5.36 10.34 -9.79
N MET A 576 -4.28 9.99 -9.08
CA MET A 576 -2.97 10.62 -9.24
C MET A 576 -2.41 10.32 -10.62
N PRO A 577 -1.95 11.34 -11.38
CA PRO A 577 -1.35 11.12 -12.68
C PRO A 577 -0.05 10.31 -12.51
N ILE A 578 0.23 9.42 -13.46
CA ILE A 578 1.50 8.70 -13.62
C ILE A 578 1.93 8.73 -15.09
N LEU A 579 3.23 8.64 -15.37
CA LEU A 579 3.71 8.45 -16.74
C LEU A 579 3.68 6.96 -17.06
N TYR A 580 3.11 6.59 -18.21
CA TYR A 580 3.11 5.20 -18.62
C TYR A 580 4.54 4.78 -19.03
N PRO A 581 5.12 3.75 -18.40
CA PRO A 581 6.48 3.25 -18.65
C PRO A 581 6.83 3.14 -20.13
N GLY A 582 7.95 3.75 -20.54
CA GLY A 582 8.44 3.69 -21.92
C GLY A 582 7.65 4.52 -22.93
N THR A 583 6.74 5.38 -22.47
CA THR A 583 5.94 6.27 -23.33
C THR A 583 5.90 7.69 -22.76
N ASN A 584 5.46 8.65 -23.58
CA ASN A 584 5.17 10.00 -23.13
C ASN A 584 3.69 10.18 -22.70
N GLN A 585 2.93 9.09 -22.57
CA GLN A 585 1.51 9.15 -22.22
C GLN A 585 1.33 9.23 -20.70
N THR A 586 0.40 10.06 -20.25
CA THR A 586 0.00 10.11 -18.85
C THR A 586 -1.26 9.26 -18.64
N THR A 587 -1.33 8.58 -17.51
CA THR A 587 -2.49 7.81 -17.05
C THR A 587 -2.71 8.06 -15.56
N THR A 588 -3.62 7.34 -14.92
CA THR A 588 -3.81 7.34 -13.46
C THR A 588 -3.47 5.97 -12.88
N PHE A 589 -3.24 5.88 -11.57
CA PHE A 589 -3.03 4.59 -10.89
C PHE A 589 -4.17 3.60 -11.16
N SER A 590 -5.43 4.02 -11.02
CA SER A 590 -6.60 3.19 -11.33
C SER A 590 -6.56 2.59 -12.74
N LYS A 591 -6.33 3.44 -13.75
CA LYS A 591 -6.28 3.00 -15.15
C LYS A 591 -5.06 2.12 -15.42
N PHE A 592 -3.93 2.42 -14.80
CA PHE A 592 -2.74 1.58 -14.92
C PHE A 592 -2.97 0.21 -14.31
N CYS A 593 -3.57 0.12 -13.12
CA CYS A 593 -3.95 -1.15 -12.50
C CYS A 593 -4.87 -1.97 -13.40
N LEU A 594 -5.93 -1.37 -13.94
CA LEU A 594 -6.84 -2.06 -14.86
C LEU A 594 -6.12 -2.64 -16.09
N ASN A 595 -5.11 -1.93 -16.60
CA ASN A 595 -4.36 -2.35 -17.78
C ASN A 595 -3.18 -3.29 -17.48
N ASN A 596 -2.73 -3.37 -16.22
CA ASN A 596 -1.55 -4.14 -15.81
C ASN A 596 -1.92 -5.20 -14.76
N SER A 597 -3.08 -5.83 -14.93
CA SER A 597 -3.55 -6.93 -14.09
C SER A 597 -3.55 -6.60 -12.60
N ASN A 598 -3.84 -5.36 -12.18
CA ASN A 598 -3.76 -4.87 -10.80
C ASN A 598 -2.37 -5.00 -10.19
N VAL A 599 -1.34 -4.57 -10.92
CA VAL A 599 0.04 -4.50 -10.42
C VAL A 599 0.58 -3.11 -10.68
N VAL A 600 1.21 -2.49 -9.68
CA VAL A 600 1.82 -1.14 -9.79
C VAL A 600 3.33 -1.14 -9.57
N GLY A 601 3.88 -2.21 -8.99
CA GLY A 601 5.32 -2.42 -8.87
C GLY A 601 5.87 -2.19 -7.48
N SER A 602 5.01 -2.10 -6.46
CA SER A 602 5.45 -1.89 -5.09
C SER A 602 6.43 -2.96 -4.64
N HIS A 603 7.67 -2.58 -4.45
CA HIS A 603 8.78 -3.49 -4.26
C HIS A 603 9.65 -2.96 -3.12
N GLY A 604 10.54 -2.00 -3.38
CA GLY A 604 11.39 -1.39 -2.35
C GLY A 604 10.58 -0.80 -1.19
N ILE A 605 10.95 -1.12 0.04
CA ILE A 605 10.40 -0.50 1.25
C ILE A 605 11.51 -0.19 2.25
N MET A 606 11.47 0.98 2.85
CA MET A 606 12.46 1.41 3.81
C MET A 606 11.80 2.19 4.94
N PHE A 607 11.95 1.68 6.16
CA PHE A 607 11.59 2.35 7.40
C PHE A 607 12.86 2.92 8.06
N PRO A 608 13.01 4.25 8.15
CA PRO A 608 14.11 4.85 8.86
C PRO A 608 13.91 4.79 10.37
N ASN A 609 14.96 4.37 11.09
CA ASN A 609 14.94 4.32 12.55
C ASN A 609 14.71 5.72 13.15
N GLY A 610 13.72 5.82 14.04
CA GLY A 610 13.36 7.05 14.75
C GLY A 610 12.54 8.05 13.92
N GLU A 611 12.09 7.68 12.73
CA GLU A 611 11.09 8.41 11.96
C GLU A 611 9.71 7.78 12.14
N ASN A 612 8.65 8.57 12.01
CA ASN A 612 7.27 8.09 11.91
C ASN A 612 6.83 8.00 10.45
N ARG A 613 7.78 7.90 9.53
CA ARG A 613 7.55 7.90 8.09
C ARG A 613 8.33 6.76 7.46
N PHE A 614 7.83 6.22 6.36
CA PHE A 614 8.54 5.23 5.57
C PHE A 614 8.36 5.50 4.08
N VAL A 615 9.21 4.88 3.26
CA VAL A 615 9.25 5.08 1.81
C VAL A 615 8.96 3.76 1.11
N VAL A 616 8.21 3.84 0.01
CA VAL A 616 7.92 2.70 -0.89
C VAL A 616 8.29 3.09 -2.32
N LEU A 617 8.92 2.17 -3.05
CA LEU A 617 9.31 2.33 -4.44
C LEU A 617 8.49 1.38 -5.32
N ASN A 618 7.97 1.89 -6.43
CA ASN A 618 7.15 1.15 -7.38
C ASN A 618 7.96 0.78 -8.65
N TYR A 619 9.03 0.02 -8.47
CA TYR A 619 9.85 -0.58 -9.52
C TYR A 619 10.41 -1.89 -9.00
N PHE A 620 10.28 -2.99 -9.76
CA PHE A 620 10.85 -4.28 -9.39
C PHE A 620 12.07 -4.62 -10.22
N LEU A 621 11.90 -4.93 -11.51
CA LEU A 621 13.02 -5.39 -12.33
C LEU A 621 12.66 -5.22 -13.81
N LYS A 622 13.65 -4.93 -14.66
CA LYS A 622 13.47 -4.93 -16.12
C LYS A 622 14.38 -5.96 -16.80
N PHE A 623 14.26 -7.22 -16.39
CA PHE A 623 15.08 -8.31 -16.90
C PHE A 623 14.35 -9.66 -16.97
N GLY A 624 14.60 -10.38 -18.07
CA GLY A 624 14.17 -11.76 -18.26
C GLY A 624 12.65 -11.99 -18.15
N LEU A 625 12.29 -13.21 -17.78
CA LEU A 625 10.91 -13.66 -17.62
C LEU A 625 10.19 -13.04 -16.40
N ALA A 626 10.93 -12.46 -15.45
CA ALA A 626 10.41 -11.86 -14.22
C ALA A 626 10.42 -10.32 -14.25
N GLN A 627 10.22 -9.73 -15.43
CA GLN A 627 10.24 -8.27 -15.59
C GLN A 627 8.92 -7.62 -15.14
N PHE A 628 9.03 -6.61 -14.29
CA PHE A 628 7.93 -5.73 -13.94
C PHE A 628 8.43 -4.31 -13.66
N SER A 629 8.27 -3.42 -14.65
CA SER A 629 8.77 -2.03 -14.56
C SER A 629 7.93 -1.08 -13.70
N GLY A 630 6.74 -1.52 -13.25
CA GLY A 630 5.86 -0.75 -12.37
C GLY A 630 5.55 0.67 -12.84
N THR A 631 5.17 1.53 -11.89
CA THR A 631 4.88 2.94 -12.15
C THR A 631 6.13 3.82 -12.11
N ARG A 632 7.29 3.28 -11.68
CA ARG A 632 8.58 3.98 -11.57
C ARG A 632 8.54 5.19 -10.63
N THR A 633 7.82 5.04 -9.53
CA THR A 633 7.55 6.13 -8.57
C THR A 633 8.08 5.85 -7.17
N VAL A 634 8.38 6.91 -6.43
CA VAL A 634 8.77 6.87 -5.01
C VAL A 634 7.69 7.54 -4.17
N HIS A 635 7.24 6.86 -3.12
CA HIS A 635 6.13 7.27 -2.26
C HIS A 635 6.57 7.32 -0.81
N ALA A 636 5.96 8.20 -0.02
CA ALA A 636 6.14 8.21 1.42
C ALA A 636 4.80 8.05 2.13
N PHE A 637 4.85 7.49 3.34
CA PHE A 637 3.71 7.27 4.21
C PHE A 637 4.05 7.76 5.61
N LYS A 638 3.03 8.13 6.37
CA LYS A 638 3.12 8.58 7.76
C LYS A 638 2.40 7.60 8.67
N LEU A 639 3.12 7.03 9.62
CA LEU A 639 2.57 6.21 10.69
C LEU A 639 1.80 7.09 11.68
N ASN A 640 0.69 6.57 12.19
CA ASN A 640 0.02 7.17 13.33
C ASN A 640 0.84 6.97 14.62
N LYS A 641 0.47 7.69 15.68
CA LYS A 641 1.25 7.73 16.92
C LYS A 641 1.35 6.38 17.63
N ASP A 642 0.31 5.55 17.52
CA ASP A 642 0.19 4.23 18.13
C ASP A 642 0.67 3.08 17.23
N LEU A 643 1.19 3.38 16.03
CA LEU A 643 1.78 2.40 15.10
C LEU A 643 0.81 1.26 14.75
N THR A 644 -0.45 1.63 14.55
CA THR A 644 -1.55 0.73 14.15
C THR A 644 -2.07 1.03 12.74
N ASN A 645 -1.70 2.18 12.18
CA ASN A 645 -2.18 2.65 10.89
C ASN A 645 -1.13 3.57 10.24
N PHE A 646 -1.27 3.81 8.95
CA PHE A 646 -0.50 4.82 8.24
C PHE A 646 -1.35 5.50 7.16
N THR A 647 -0.93 6.67 6.73
CA THR A 647 -1.58 7.43 5.66
C THR A 647 -0.58 7.84 4.60
N TYR A 648 -1.02 7.91 3.35
CA TYR A 648 -0.20 8.41 2.25
C TYR A 648 0.24 9.88 2.48
N ASP A 649 1.53 10.18 2.29
CA ASP A 649 2.06 11.53 2.45
C ASP A 649 2.03 12.32 1.14
N HIS A 650 0.91 13.00 0.89
CA HIS A 650 0.71 13.81 -0.32
C HIS A 650 1.70 14.96 -0.50
N GLN A 651 2.40 15.38 0.56
CA GLN A 651 3.38 16.46 0.46
C GLN A 651 4.71 15.97 -0.14
N PHE A 652 5.01 14.67 -0.02
CA PHE A 652 6.20 14.08 -0.58
C PHE A 652 5.95 13.63 -2.03
N ASN A 653 6.46 14.39 -2.99
CA ASN A 653 6.25 14.08 -4.41
C ASN A 653 7.50 14.32 -5.29
N PRO A 654 8.46 13.39 -5.29
CA PRO A 654 9.61 13.44 -6.20
C PRO A 654 9.25 13.01 -7.65
N ASN A 655 8.01 12.54 -7.88
CA ASN A 655 7.58 11.99 -9.16
C ASN A 655 6.99 13.05 -10.07
N PHE A 656 6.36 14.08 -9.50
CA PHE A 656 5.71 15.16 -10.21
C PHE A 656 5.92 16.47 -9.50
N GLN A 657 6.29 17.50 -10.25
CA GLN A 657 6.26 18.86 -9.75
C GLN A 657 5.49 19.74 -10.71
N PHE A 658 4.28 20.10 -10.27
CA PHE A 658 3.48 21.16 -10.86
C PHE A 658 3.67 22.43 -10.03
N ASP A 659 4.88 23.01 -10.06
CA ASP A 659 4.99 24.38 -9.59
C ASP A 659 4.45 25.30 -10.69
N THR A 660 3.15 25.59 -10.60
CA THR A 660 2.48 26.55 -11.50
C THR A 660 2.86 27.99 -11.20
N SER A 661 3.51 28.24 -10.05
CA SER A 661 3.79 29.58 -9.53
C SER A 661 5.24 30.03 -9.76
N SER A 662 6.21 29.09 -9.69
CA SER A 662 7.59 29.36 -10.02
C SER A 662 7.88 28.88 -11.44
N LYS A 663 8.48 29.75 -12.26
CA LYS A 663 8.99 29.37 -13.59
C LYS A 663 10.12 28.33 -13.54
N LYS A 664 10.42 27.76 -12.36
CA LYS A 664 11.54 26.86 -12.11
C LYS A 664 11.05 25.42 -12.26
N LYS A 665 11.47 24.76 -13.34
CA LYS A 665 11.29 23.32 -13.50
C LYS A 665 12.27 22.61 -12.57
N TYR A 666 11.75 21.78 -11.67
CA TYR A 666 12.55 20.86 -10.89
C TYR A 666 12.59 19.50 -11.58
N SER A 667 13.69 18.78 -11.39
CA SER A 667 13.79 17.40 -11.84
C SER A 667 12.87 16.51 -11.01
N THR A 668 12.24 15.55 -11.70
CA THR A 668 11.40 14.50 -11.15
C THR A 668 11.79 13.17 -11.77
N PHE A 669 11.48 12.05 -11.12
CA PHE A 669 11.76 10.74 -11.69
C PHE A 669 11.11 10.54 -13.06
N HIS A 670 9.89 11.07 -13.28
CA HIS A 670 9.26 11.03 -14.59
C HIS A 670 9.96 11.89 -15.63
N SER A 671 10.34 13.13 -15.30
CA SER A 671 11.08 13.98 -16.25
C SER A 671 12.47 13.43 -16.60
N LEU A 672 13.02 12.56 -15.74
CA LEU A 672 14.31 11.90 -15.94
C LEU A 672 14.17 10.54 -16.66
N ASN A 673 12.95 10.06 -16.90
CA ASN A 673 12.65 8.69 -17.33
C ASN A 673 13.39 7.65 -16.48
N ALA A 674 13.34 7.82 -15.17
CA ALA A 674 14.12 7.05 -14.22
C ALA A 674 13.44 5.74 -13.80
N TYR A 675 14.23 4.79 -13.29
CA TYR A 675 13.79 3.57 -12.61
C TYR A 675 14.33 3.56 -11.17
N PRO A 676 13.66 4.23 -10.22
CA PRO A 676 14.14 4.30 -8.84
C PRO A 676 13.94 2.93 -8.17
N HIS A 677 15.04 2.26 -7.82
CA HIS A 677 14.98 0.88 -7.32
C HIS A 677 15.09 0.80 -5.79
N HIS A 678 16.10 1.44 -5.21
CA HIS A 678 16.33 1.37 -3.77
C HIS A 678 16.63 2.73 -3.16
N ALA A 679 16.10 2.96 -1.97
CA ALA A 679 16.26 4.21 -1.23
C ALA A 679 16.91 3.97 0.12
N GLN A 680 17.82 4.85 0.50
CA GLN A 680 18.46 4.87 1.80
C GLN A 680 18.26 6.24 2.46
N TYR A 681 17.85 6.23 3.72
CA TYR A 681 17.63 7.44 4.51
C TYR A 681 18.90 7.88 5.21
N LEU A 682 19.12 9.20 5.22
CA LEU A 682 20.19 9.82 5.98
C LEU A 682 19.68 11.00 6.80
N LYS A 683 19.84 10.90 8.12
CA LYS A 683 19.73 12.04 9.03
C LYS A 683 21.09 12.73 9.15
N LEU A 684 21.15 14.02 8.87
CA LEU A 684 22.38 14.82 8.94
C LEU A 684 22.65 15.39 10.32
#